data_AF-A0A6C2TZW8-F1
#
_entry.id   AF-A0A6C2TZW8-F1
#
_cell.length_a   1.000
_cell.length_b   1.000
_cell.length_c   1.000
_cell.angle_alpha   90.00
_cell.angle_beta   90.00
_cell.angle_gamma   90.00
#
_symmetry.space_group_name_H-M   'P 1'
#
loop_
_entity.id
_entity.type
_entity.pdbx_description
1 polymer ?
#
loop_
_entity_poly.entity_id
_entity_poly.type
_entity_poly.pdbx_seq_one_letter_code
_entity_poly.pdbx_strand_id
1 'polypeptide(L)'
;MKKTGWALVCSIAIASGAHAAPTIGLVGDGDNFDEEYAAARGFRSTGEPKSFDLNLDNVYGSHGYFFFGNGSSELINNQPFSVHTADLPDWVTSVDAGSNFTSTAVYDYTPTDDPTAPPNTDTVDWNSGMAVALGSGASNWTEIVTFSIDSGAPGTFRLGLMTGNEGSTDGRWSPIGLRLSVGGGTAVAVTNLEDFPAGSDGVGMVFFDITTDGSGGTFSVEGQQRLATQGSSLAGMTFDETTAVTFPGGAIKLDQDSLSFDVVAPEMTTNNIINAVYLEGLSASNVELISAVADAGFSASNVSGTLLGTANTNKAITVTFDNTSIGLANGESTNSTLVVTWTEAGSGVTNTSEAALNATYINEPSSVSVAPTSLSLTLEDPATSTNGSVIATYIEGTISADVEIVSIVATNGFSVAPDSFTLSSGTTTQEVVVTYTNDGSLAAHGDTADATVVISWTETGSGITNTADLAVDVIFNKAAEMTKEWTIGIDFGSTTPAGATVFNQMGPYGGNNTTPGVAADAAITNSSLVDIENAPVSGVEFILQNAGQIAWDYGLGGVGELGTDGDGALITNASVFADALICNDASGRILTAGVDFMYFTFTGLDDSLVYDLSAGFDRDNANFDVLWSADGQSAQTANTGAAGAGYVNLTGLGTDGSGNLVISATGVGAAAHITVGAMTLTAFSAGSTEPPVISASVSGGSLIMSWDTGGSYNVLTNADLVYPNWGVATNAPSPVTISIGDETQFFYKLSN
;
A
#
# COMPACT_ATOMS: atom_id res chain seq x y z
N MET A 1 -95.21 54.23 -36.25
CA MET A 1 -94.15 53.27 -36.67
C MET A 1 -93.10 53.19 -35.57
N LYS A 2 -93.00 52.03 -34.89
CA LYS A 2 -91.82 51.45 -34.22
C LYS A 2 -92.31 50.40 -33.22
N LYS A 3 -92.12 49.12 -33.54
CA LYS A 3 -92.24 47.99 -32.59
C LYS A 3 -90.88 47.82 -31.93
N THR A 4 -90.82 47.92 -30.61
CA THR A 4 -89.68 47.53 -29.77
C THR A 4 -90.00 46.18 -29.13
N GLY A 5 -89.31 45.13 -29.59
CA GLY A 5 -89.29 43.82 -28.92
C GLY A 5 -88.23 43.83 -27.82
N TRP A 6 -88.61 43.39 -26.62
CA TRP A 6 -87.71 43.16 -25.50
C TRP A 6 -87.36 41.67 -25.49
N ALA A 7 -86.07 41.34 -25.61
CA ALA A 7 -85.57 40.00 -25.38
C ALA A 7 -85.18 39.86 -23.89
N LEU A 8 -85.81 38.90 -23.22
CA LEU A 8 -85.49 38.50 -21.86
C LEU A 8 -84.29 37.54 -21.93
N VAL A 9 -83.12 37.97 -21.45
CA VAL A 9 -81.94 37.10 -21.27
C VAL A 9 -82.04 36.47 -19.89
N CYS A 10 -82.29 35.17 -19.84
CA CYS A 10 -82.27 34.36 -18.62
C CYS A 10 -80.82 33.90 -18.37
N SER A 11 -80.13 34.54 -17.44
CA SER A 11 -78.81 34.09 -16.97
C SER A 11 -79.00 32.97 -15.96
N ILE A 12 -78.75 31.71 -16.36
CA ILE A 12 -78.62 30.59 -15.44
C ILE A 12 -77.23 30.72 -14.78
N ALA A 13 -77.20 31.09 -13.51
CA ALA A 13 -76.00 31.00 -12.69
C ALA A 13 -75.77 29.51 -12.38
N ILE A 14 -74.84 28.88 -13.11
CA ILE A 14 -74.32 27.56 -12.73
C ILE A 14 -73.42 27.81 -11.52
N ALA A 15 -73.87 27.40 -10.34
CA ALA A 15 -73.01 27.33 -9.16
C ALA A 15 -71.96 26.25 -9.43
N SER A 16 -70.73 26.64 -9.75
CA SER A 16 -69.59 25.75 -9.74
C SER A 16 -69.39 25.30 -8.29
N GLY A 17 -69.71 24.05 -7.98
CA GLY A 17 -69.31 23.44 -6.71
C GLY A 17 -67.79 23.56 -6.58
N ALA A 18 -67.31 24.10 -5.47
CA ALA A 18 -65.89 24.05 -5.16
C ALA A 18 -65.52 22.57 -4.99
N HIS A 19 -64.73 22.04 -5.92
CA HIS A 19 -64.11 20.73 -5.75
C HIS A 19 -63.16 20.77 -4.54
N ALA A 20 -63.06 19.66 -3.82
CA ALA A 20 -62.08 19.54 -2.75
C ALA A 20 -60.68 19.55 -3.37
N ALA A 21 -59.72 20.21 -2.73
CA ALA A 21 -58.34 20.16 -3.20
C ALA A 21 -57.83 18.70 -3.15
N PRO A 22 -56.94 18.29 -4.08
CA PRO A 22 -56.29 16.99 -4.02
C PRO A 22 -55.67 16.75 -2.64
N THR A 23 -55.73 15.51 -2.17
CA THR A 23 -55.11 15.09 -0.90
C THR A 23 -53.88 14.25 -1.17
N ILE A 24 -52.83 14.44 -0.38
CA ILE A 24 -51.56 13.72 -0.47
C ILE A 24 -51.45 12.80 0.75
N GLY A 25 -51.15 11.51 0.52
CA GLY A 25 -50.80 10.53 1.54
C GLY A 25 -49.37 10.04 1.35
N LEU A 26 -48.68 9.76 2.45
CA LEU A 26 -47.42 9.01 2.41
C LEU A 26 -47.70 7.54 2.19
N VAL A 27 -46.83 6.92 1.41
CA VAL A 27 -46.71 5.49 1.27
C VAL A 27 -45.54 5.04 2.16
N GLY A 28 -45.56 3.78 2.62
CA GLY A 28 -44.54 3.29 3.55
C GLY A 28 -44.75 3.72 5.00
N ASP A 29 -43.68 3.67 5.79
CA ASP A 29 -43.70 4.09 7.20
C ASP A 29 -43.42 5.59 7.40
N GLY A 30 -43.02 6.29 6.33
CA GLY A 30 -42.71 7.71 6.34
C GLY A 30 -41.32 8.05 6.89
N ASP A 31 -40.47 7.04 7.10
CA ASP A 31 -39.06 7.17 7.46
C ASP A 31 -38.20 6.50 6.37
N ASN A 32 -36.97 6.99 6.16
CA ASN A 32 -36.03 6.45 5.15
C ASN A 32 -36.63 6.36 3.72
N PHE A 33 -35.94 5.63 2.84
CA PHE A 33 -36.45 5.34 1.51
C PHE A 33 -37.43 4.16 1.55
N ASP A 34 -38.48 4.25 0.75
CA ASP A 34 -39.40 3.14 0.55
C ASP A 34 -38.74 2.03 -0.28
N GLU A 35 -37.92 2.41 -1.27
CA GLU A 35 -37.15 1.47 -2.11
C GLU A 35 -35.70 1.97 -2.29
N GLU A 36 -34.75 1.04 -2.25
CA GLU A 36 -33.32 1.33 -2.38
C GLU A 36 -32.63 0.38 -3.38
N TYR A 37 -31.44 0.77 -3.83
CA TYR A 37 -30.52 -0.06 -4.61
C TYR A 37 -31.16 -0.69 -5.86
N ALA A 38 -31.20 -2.03 -5.95
CA ALA A 38 -31.61 -2.76 -7.14
C ALA A 38 -33.05 -2.46 -7.57
N ALA A 39 -33.98 -2.36 -6.62
CA ALA A 39 -35.39 -2.07 -6.93
C ALA A 39 -35.58 -0.63 -7.43
N ALA A 40 -34.87 0.33 -6.84
CA ALA A 40 -34.90 1.74 -7.25
C ALA A 40 -34.17 1.97 -8.59
N ARG A 41 -33.02 1.32 -8.82
CA ARG A 41 -32.29 1.38 -10.10
C ARG A 41 -33.07 0.69 -11.22
N GLY A 42 -33.57 -0.49 -10.91
CA GLY A 42 -34.36 -1.38 -11.74
C GLY A 42 -35.81 -0.95 -11.88
N PHE A 43 -36.12 0.35 -11.88
CA PHE A 43 -37.50 0.85 -11.82
C PHE A 43 -38.36 0.44 -13.03
N ARG A 44 -37.76 0.01 -14.14
CA ARG A 44 -38.43 -0.59 -15.32
C ARG A 44 -38.20 -2.10 -15.46
N SER A 45 -37.24 -2.67 -14.72
CA SER A 45 -36.93 -4.09 -14.70
C SER A 45 -38.06 -4.87 -14.06
N THR A 46 -38.61 -5.84 -14.79
CA THR A 46 -39.64 -6.77 -14.31
C THR A 46 -39.04 -7.98 -13.58
N GLY A 47 -37.71 -8.14 -13.62
CA GLY A 47 -36.97 -9.19 -12.92
C GLY A 47 -36.73 -8.88 -11.45
N GLU A 48 -36.82 -7.59 -11.09
CA GLU A 48 -36.69 -7.11 -9.72
C GLU A 48 -38.09 -6.89 -9.12
N PRO A 49 -38.41 -7.55 -8.00
CA PRO A 49 -39.63 -7.29 -7.25
C PRO A 49 -39.77 -5.82 -6.83
N LYS A 50 -40.98 -5.29 -6.94
CA LYS A 50 -41.31 -3.92 -6.52
C LYS A 50 -42.38 -3.95 -5.45
N SER A 51 -41.98 -3.56 -4.24
CA SER A 51 -42.83 -3.66 -3.06
C SER A 51 -43.99 -2.67 -3.14
N PHE A 52 -43.73 -1.50 -3.76
CA PHE A 52 -44.67 -0.39 -3.86
C PHE A 52 -45.29 -0.22 -5.24
N ASP A 53 -45.08 -1.15 -6.16
CA ASP A 53 -45.81 -1.18 -7.43
C ASP A 53 -47.22 -1.71 -7.16
N LEU A 54 -48.21 -0.88 -7.48
CA LEU A 54 -49.62 -1.12 -7.16
C LEU A 54 -50.35 -1.92 -8.23
N ASN A 55 -49.90 -1.83 -9.49
CA ASN A 55 -50.56 -2.50 -10.60
C ASN A 55 -49.95 -3.91 -10.85
N LEU A 56 -48.86 -4.23 -10.13
CA LEU A 56 -48.16 -5.53 -10.10
C LEU A 56 -47.55 -5.93 -11.44
N ASP A 57 -47.23 -4.97 -12.32
CA ASP A 57 -46.46 -5.22 -13.53
C ASP A 57 -44.93 -5.26 -13.26
N ASN A 58 -44.52 -5.00 -12.01
CA ASN A 58 -43.15 -4.77 -11.59
C ASN A 58 -42.52 -3.65 -12.42
N VAL A 59 -43.21 -2.52 -12.60
CA VAL A 59 -42.72 -1.32 -13.31
C VAL A 59 -43.17 -0.07 -12.58
N TYR A 60 -42.23 0.66 -11.99
CA TYR A 60 -42.51 2.03 -11.56
C TYR A 60 -42.63 2.94 -12.79
N GLY A 61 -43.69 3.75 -12.86
CA GLY A 61 -43.87 4.69 -13.96
C GLY A 61 -44.52 4.08 -15.20
N SER A 62 -45.27 3.00 -15.03
CA SER A 62 -46.07 2.34 -16.07
C SER A 62 -47.03 3.30 -16.81
N HIS A 63 -47.49 4.36 -16.13
CA HIS A 63 -48.40 5.37 -16.69
C HIS A 63 -47.71 6.68 -17.07
N GLY A 64 -46.42 6.79 -16.76
CA GLY A 64 -45.57 7.84 -17.25
C GLY A 64 -44.41 8.15 -16.32
N TYR A 65 -43.50 8.98 -16.80
CA TYR A 65 -42.29 9.36 -16.08
C TYR A 65 -41.77 10.74 -16.51
N PHE A 66 -40.93 11.30 -15.66
CA PHE A 66 -40.13 12.49 -15.95
C PHE A 66 -38.76 12.33 -15.30
N PHE A 67 -37.69 12.29 -16.07
CA PHE A 67 -36.33 12.16 -15.56
C PHE A 67 -35.42 13.25 -16.13
N PHE A 68 -34.50 13.74 -15.30
CA PHE A 68 -33.50 14.70 -15.75
C PHE A 68 -32.41 14.01 -16.55
N GLY A 69 -31.86 14.68 -17.56
CA GLY A 69 -30.94 14.05 -18.53
C GLY A 69 -31.66 13.51 -19.76
N ASN A 70 -30.88 13.06 -20.75
CA ASN A 70 -31.40 12.55 -22.03
C ASN A 70 -30.72 11.25 -22.48
N GLY A 71 -29.99 10.58 -21.58
CA GLY A 71 -29.24 9.36 -21.88
C GLY A 71 -28.02 9.51 -22.76
N SER A 72 -27.70 10.74 -23.20
CA SER A 72 -26.48 10.97 -23.96
C SER A 72 -25.26 10.91 -23.02
N SER A 73 -24.15 10.37 -23.52
CA SER A 73 -22.90 10.23 -22.79
C SER A 73 -22.12 11.54 -22.60
N GLU A 74 -22.66 12.69 -23.03
CA GLU A 74 -21.99 13.98 -22.87
C GLU A 74 -22.27 14.53 -21.47
N LEU A 75 -21.43 14.12 -20.52
CA LEU A 75 -21.44 14.53 -19.11
C LEU A 75 -21.11 16.03 -18.97
N ILE A 76 -22.12 16.87 -18.83
CA ILE A 76 -21.93 18.32 -18.68
C ILE A 76 -22.81 18.82 -17.52
N ASN A 77 -22.17 19.44 -16.53
CA ASN A 77 -22.86 20.14 -15.44
C ASN A 77 -23.48 21.47 -15.91
N ASN A 78 -24.48 21.96 -15.18
CA ASN A 78 -25.17 23.22 -15.45
C ASN A 78 -26.03 23.23 -16.73
N GLN A 79 -26.65 22.09 -17.05
CA GLN A 79 -27.62 22.02 -18.14
C GLN A 79 -28.93 22.73 -17.77
N PRO A 80 -29.66 23.30 -18.76
CA PRO A 80 -30.95 23.90 -18.53
C PRO A 80 -32.01 22.83 -18.20
N PHE A 81 -33.12 23.24 -17.56
CA PHE A 81 -34.27 22.38 -17.25
C PHE A 81 -34.82 21.64 -18.48
N SER A 82 -34.63 22.17 -19.69
CA SER A 82 -35.04 21.51 -20.94
C SER A 82 -34.26 20.23 -21.27
N VAL A 83 -33.23 19.88 -20.50
CA VAL A 83 -32.51 18.60 -20.62
C VAL A 83 -33.16 17.60 -19.68
N HIS A 84 -34.22 16.97 -20.18
CA HIS A 84 -34.98 15.91 -19.52
C HIS A 84 -35.55 14.94 -20.56
N THR A 85 -35.95 13.76 -20.09
CA THR A 85 -36.72 12.76 -20.82
C THR A 85 -38.04 12.56 -20.09
N ALA A 86 -39.15 12.64 -20.81
CA ALA A 86 -40.48 12.45 -20.22
C ALA A 86 -41.42 11.74 -21.19
N ASP A 87 -42.25 10.87 -20.62
CA ASP A 87 -43.47 10.34 -21.22
C ASP A 87 -44.56 10.56 -20.18
N LEU A 88 -45.23 11.70 -20.24
CA LEU A 88 -46.15 12.12 -19.20
C LEU A 88 -47.53 11.49 -19.43
N PRO A 89 -48.24 11.07 -18.37
CA PRO A 89 -49.65 10.72 -18.49
C PRO A 89 -50.44 11.89 -19.10
N ASP A 90 -51.48 11.60 -19.90
CA ASP A 90 -52.29 12.63 -20.58
C ASP A 90 -52.91 13.65 -19.60
N TRP A 91 -53.10 13.27 -18.34
CA TRP A 91 -53.64 14.12 -17.27
C TRP A 91 -52.58 14.96 -16.54
N VAL A 92 -51.29 14.77 -16.81
CA VAL A 92 -50.21 15.66 -16.36
C VAL A 92 -49.98 16.74 -17.43
N THR A 93 -50.52 17.93 -17.17
CA THR A 93 -50.54 19.05 -18.11
C THR A 93 -49.23 19.82 -18.23
N SER A 94 -48.40 19.83 -17.18
CA SER A 94 -47.05 20.42 -17.23
C SER A 94 -46.13 19.85 -16.14
N VAL A 95 -44.83 19.91 -16.42
CA VAL A 95 -43.75 19.76 -15.44
C VAL A 95 -42.80 20.93 -15.68
N ASP A 96 -42.61 21.76 -14.66
CA ASP A 96 -41.92 23.05 -14.73
C ASP A 96 -40.83 23.15 -13.67
N ALA A 97 -39.77 23.91 -13.96
CA ALA A 97 -38.67 24.15 -13.03
C ALA A 97 -39.18 24.78 -11.73
N GLY A 98 -38.76 24.25 -10.59
CA GLY A 98 -39.04 24.84 -9.28
C GLY A 98 -38.43 26.23 -9.13
N SER A 99 -38.97 27.04 -8.23
CA SER A 99 -38.48 28.39 -7.94
C SER A 99 -37.04 28.42 -7.41
N ASN A 100 -36.54 27.31 -6.85
CA ASN A 100 -35.15 27.16 -6.42
C ASN A 100 -34.29 26.33 -7.39
N PHE A 101 -34.85 25.87 -8.50
CA PHE A 101 -34.12 25.11 -9.51
C PHE A 101 -32.93 25.92 -10.03
N THR A 102 -31.77 25.27 -10.09
CA THR A 102 -30.52 25.86 -10.55
C THR A 102 -30.08 25.23 -11.86
N SER A 103 -30.01 23.90 -11.91
CA SER A 103 -29.48 23.19 -13.07
C SER A 103 -29.87 21.73 -13.10
N THR A 104 -29.77 21.13 -14.28
CA THR A 104 -29.59 19.69 -14.45
C THR A 104 -28.09 19.39 -14.47
N ALA A 105 -27.66 18.39 -13.70
CA ALA A 105 -26.32 17.82 -13.76
C ALA A 105 -26.41 16.42 -14.39
N VAL A 106 -25.39 16.07 -15.17
CA VAL A 106 -25.23 14.73 -15.79
C VAL A 106 -23.76 14.36 -15.59
N TYR A 107 -23.44 13.65 -14.52
CA TYR A 107 -22.06 13.35 -14.07
C TYR A 107 -22.01 12.00 -13.38
N ASP A 108 -21.35 10.98 -13.94
CA ASP A 108 -21.10 9.63 -13.36
C ASP A 108 -22.12 9.17 -12.31
N TYR A 109 -23.40 9.38 -12.60
CA TYR A 109 -24.48 9.01 -11.70
C TYR A 109 -24.74 7.53 -11.87
N THR A 110 -25.23 6.92 -10.80
CA THR A 110 -25.69 5.55 -10.82
C THR A 110 -26.55 5.30 -12.06
N PRO A 111 -26.16 4.36 -12.92
CA PRO A 111 -27.01 3.97 -14.03
C PRO A 111 -28.33 3.43 -13.47
N THR A 112 -29.43 4.01 -13.93
CA THR A 112 -30.79 3.53 -13.69
C THR A 112 -31.28 2.89 -14.96
N ASP A 113 -32.38 2.15 -14.91
CA ASP A 113 -33.06 1.69 -16.11
C ASP A 113 -33.37 2.84 -17.09
N ASP A 114 -33.29 2.57 -18.40
CA ASP A 114 -33.70 3.54 -19.42
C ASP A 114 -35.21 3.75 -19.37
N PRO A 115 -35.69 4.95 -18.98
CA PRO A 115 -37.12 5.23 -18.95
C PRO A 115 -37.78 5.05 -20.33
N THR A 116 -37.03 5.23 -21.41
CA THR A 116 -37.51 5.08 -22.79
C THR A 116 -37.54 3.64 -23.29
N ALA A 117 -36.82 2.72 -22.63
CA ALA A 117 -36.82 1.31 -22.99
C ALA A 117 -38.08 0.63 -22.46
N PRO A 118 -38.74 -0.27 -23.22
CA PRO A 118 -39.90 -1.00 -22.73
C PRO A 118 -39.57 -1.88 -21.52
N PRO A 119 -40.52 -2.14 -20.61
CA PRO A 119 -40.30 -3.03 -19.48
C PRO A 119 -39.85 -4.43 -19.91
N ASN A 120 -38.84 -4.98 -19.23
CA ASN A 120 -38.33 -6.33 -19.46
C ASN A 120 -37.53 -6.79 -18.22
N THR A 121 -36.97 -8.01 -18.22
CA THR A 121 -36.19 -8.53 -17.07
C THR A 121 -34.81 -7.89 -16.88
N ASP A 122 -34.31 -7.13 -17.85
CA ASP A 122 -32.99 -6.51 -17.88
C ASP A 122 -33.01 -5.31 -18.84
N THR A 123 -33.27 -4.12 -18.31
CA THR A 123 -33.37 -2.94 -19.16
C THR A 123 -31.99 -2.35 -19.39
N VAL A 124 -31.85 -1.60 -20.48
CA VAL A 124 -30.57 -0.96 -20.78
C VAL A 124 -30.31 0.12 -19.72
N ASP A 125 -29.12 0.09 -19.13
CA ASP A 125 -28.66 1.13 -18.23
C ASP A 125 -28.65 2.51 -18.92
N TRP A 126 -29.18 3.50 -18.22
CA TRP A 126 -29.31 4.89 -18.62
C TRP A 126 -28.52 5.77 -17.67
N ASN A 127 -27.65 6.60 -18.26
CA ASN A 127 -26.94 7.63 -17.51
C ASN A 127 -27.94 8.72 -17.13
N SER A 128 -28.54 8.55 -15.95
CA SER A 128 -29.50 9.47 -15.38
C SER A 128 -28.83 10.83 -15.13
N GLY A 129 -29.60 11.90 -15.24
CA GLY A 129 -29.23 13.21 -14.71
C GLY A 129 -29.97 13.47 -13.41
N MET A 130 -29.61 14.54 -12.72
CA MET A 130 -30.38 15.05 -11.59
C MET A 130 -30.64 16.55 -11.69
N ALA A 131 -31.83 16.95 -11.29
CA ALA A 131 -32.13 18.34 -10.99
C ALA A 131 -31.53 18.74 -9.67
N VAL A 132 -31.20 20.03 -9.59
CA VAL A 132 -30.56 20.59 -8.42
C VAL A 132 -31.27 21.88 -8.08
N ALA A 133 -31.74 21.97 -6.84
CA ALA A 133 -32.21 23.21 -6.26
C ALA A 133 -31.23 23.73 -5.21
N LEU A 134 -30.85 25.00 -5.32
CA LEU A 134 -30.01 25.67 -4.33
C LEU A 134 -30.89 26.50 -3.39
N GLY A 135 -30.49 26.52 -2.12
CA GLY A 135 -31.12 27.27 -1.05
C GLY A 135 -30.10 27.56 0.04
N SER A 136 -30.44 28.46 0.96
CA SER A 136 -29.51 28.90 1.99
C SER A 136 -29.75 28.16 3.29
N GLY A 137 -28.87 27.22 3.69
CA GLY A 137 -28.86 26.64 5.05
C GLY A 137 -29.24 25.16 5.14
N ALA A 138 -28.55 24.43 6.01
CA ALA A 138 -28.78 23.00 6.21
C ALA A 138 -30.21 22.77 6.73
N SER A 139 -30.80 21.65 6.36
CA SER A 139 -32.17 21.25 6.71
C SER A 139 -33.28 22.14 6.14
N ASN A 140 -32.96 23.08 5.26
CA ASN A 140 -33.97 23.87 4.56
C ASN A 140 -34.55 23.10 3.38
N TRP A 141 -35.83 23.32 3.16
CA TRP A 141 -36.57 22.80 2.03
C TRP A 141 -36.41 23.71 0.83
N THR A 142 -36.12 23.12 -0.32
CA THR A 142 -35.98 23.84 -1.59
C THR A 142 -36.83 23.21 -2.68
N GLU A 143 -37.57 24.04 -3.41
CA GLU A 143 -38.43 23.60 -4.51
C GLU A 143 -37.59 23.24 -5.74
N ILE A 144 -37.65 21.96 -6.11
CA ILE A 144 -36.86 21.38 -7.22
C ILE A 144 -37.67 21.44 -8.51
N VAL A 145 -38.90 20.95 -8.47
CA VAL A 145 -39.78 20.82 -9.63
C VAL A 145 -41.23 21.03 -9.21
N THR A 146 -42.03 21.54 -10.14
CA THR A 146 -43.49 21.61 -10.00
C THR A 146 -44.14 20.83 -11.12
N PHE A 147 -45.31 20.25 -10.87
CA PHE A 147 -46.10 19.62 -11.92
C PHE A 147 -47.59 19.93 -11.75
N SER A 148 -48.33 19.94 -12.85
CA SER A 148 -49.76 20.25 -12.84
C SER A 148 -50.57 19.12 -13.42
N ILE A 149 -51.63 18.72 -12.72
CA ILE A 149 -52.64 17.78 -13.22
C ILE A 149 -53.95 18.51 -13.54
N ASP A 150 -54.74 17.95 -14.46
CA ASP A 150 -56.09 18.44 -14.75
C ASP A 150 -57.20 17.51 -14.23
N SER A 151 -58.44 17.79 -14.63
CA SER A 151 -59.62 17.01 -14.23
C SER A 151 -59.68 15.60 -14.84
N GLY A 152 -58.78 15.26 -15.74
CA GLY A 152 -58.63 13.93 -16.32
C GLY A 152 -57.79 12.98 -15.45
N ALA A 153 -57.17 13.48 -14.38
CA ALA A 153 -56.41 12.66 -13.45
C ALA A 153 -57.28 11.54 -12.85
N PRO A 154 -56.72 10.34 -12.63
CA PRO A 154 -57.43 9.27 -11.95
C PRO A 154 -57.81 9.68 -10.54
N GLY A 155 -58.80 8.97 -9.97
CA GLY A 155 -59.24 9.22 -8.60
C GLY A 155 -58.10 9.10 -7.59
N THR A 156 -57.16 8.17 -7.81
CA THR A 156 -55.91 8.08 -7.07
C THR A 156 -54.78 7.64 -8.01
N PHE A 157 -53.58 8.20 -7.83
CA PHE A 157 -52.35 7.74 -8.48
C PHE A 157 -51.16 7.82 -7.52
N ARG A 158 -50.12 7.05 -7.79
CA ARG A 158 -48.87 7.02 -7.04
C ARG A 158 -47.81 7.83 -7.78
N LEU A 159 -47.15 8.71 -7.04
CA LEU A 159 -45.98 9.45 -7.46
C LEU A 159 -44.76 8.86 -6.76
N GLY A 160 -43.84 8.28 -7.53
CA GLY A 160 -42.51 7.91 -7.02
C GLY A 160 -41.52 9.04 -7.28
N LEU A 161 -40.78 9.46 -6.26
CA LEU A 161 -39.72 10.46 -6.35
C LEU A 161 -38.37 9.78 -6.19
N MET A 162 -37.55 9.80 -7.24
CA MET A 162 -36.21 9.19 -7.20
C MET A 162 -35.17 10.23 -6.85
N THR A 163 -34.38 9.96 -5.81
CA THR A 163 -33.31 10.85 -5.38
C THR A 163 -32.11 10.80 -6.31
N GLY A 164 -31.41 11.93 -6.38
CA GLY A 164 -30.12 12.01 -7.03
C GLY A 164 -28.99 11.80 -6.02
N ASN A 165 -28.01 10.96 -6.34
CA ASN A 165 -26.78 10.80 -5.59
C ASN A 165 -25.57 10.85 -6.54
N GLU A 166 -24.58 11.71 -6.24
CA GLU A 166 -23.32 11.83 -6.99
C GLU A 166 -22.23 10.83 -6.51
N GLY A 167 -22.54 9.96 -5.54
CA GLY A 167 -21.56 9.08 -4.90
C GLY A 167 -20.52 9.82 -4.07
N SER A 168 -20.71 11.14 -3.85
CA SER A 168 -19.78 11.97 -3.10
C SER A 168 -19.75 11.56 -1.63
N THR A 169 -18.54 11.48 -1.07
CA THR A 169 -18.32 11.01 0.31
C THR A 169 -18.90 11.91 1.39
N ASP A 170 -19.27 13.15 1.05
CA ASP A 170 -19.94 14.12 1.92
C ASP A 170 -21.48 14.14 1.76
N GLY A 171 -22.04 13.22 0.98
CA GLY A 171 -23.49 13.15 0.73
C GLY A 171 -24.03 14.37 0.00
N ARG A 172 -23.18 15.06 -0.76
CA ARG A 172 -23.57 16.27 -1.48
C ARG A 172 -24.73 15.97 -2.43
N TRP A 173 -25.68 16.88 -2.49
CA TRP A 173 -26.91 16.80 -3.29
C TRP A 173 -27.92 15.72 -2.85
N SER A 174 -27.53 14.77 -1.99
CA SER A 174 -28.45 13.79 -1.38
C SER A 174 -29.44 14.50 -0.45
N PRO A 175 -30.75 14.48 -0.73
CA PRO A 175 -31.74 15.03 0.19
C PRO A 175 -31.73 14.25 1.52
N ILE A 176 -31.94 14.95 2.64
CA ILE A 176 -32.26 14.32 3.95
C ILE A 176 -33.78 14.21 4.18
N GLY A 177 -34.56 14.62 3.20
CA GLY A 177 -36.01 14.61 3.23
C GLY A 177 -36.60 14.99 1.87
N LEU A 178 -37.76 14.47 1.55
CA LEU A 178 -38.56 14.80 0.37
C LEU A 178 -39.97 15.15 0.82
N ARG A 179 -40.58 16.19 0.22
CA ARG A 179 -41.97 16.54 0.51
C ARG A 179 -42.72 16.98 -0.73
N LEU A 180 -44.02 16.77 -0.67
CA LEU A 180 -44.98 17.15 -1.70
C LEU A 180 -46.03 18.08 -1.11
N SER A 181 -46.34 19.17 -1.81
CA SER A 181 -47.46 20.06 -1.46
C SER A 181 -48.30 20.38 -2.68
N VAL A 182 -49.56 20.76 -2.49
CA VAL A 182 -50.50 21.14 -3.57
C VAL A 182 -51.10 22.52 -3.30
N GLY A 183 -51.01 23.43 -4.27
CA GLY A 183 -51.63 24.76 -4.19
C GLY A 183 -51.25 25.60 -2.97
N GLY A 184 -50.05 25.41 -2.41
CA GLY A 184 -49.61 26.05 -1.16
C GLY A 184 -50.28 25.51 0.11
N GLY A 185 -50.93 24.34 0.03
CA GLY A 185 -51.45 23.59 1.16
C GLY A 185 -50.35 23.02 2.06
N THR A 186 -50.76 22.30 3.12
CA THR A 186 -49.82 21.63 4.03
C THR A 186 -49.01 20.60 3.27
N ALA A 187 -47.68 20.71 3.31
CA ALA A 187 -46.79 19.73 2.72
C ALA A 187 -46.83 18.41 3.50
N VAL A 188 -46.73 17.30 2.77
CA VAL A 188 -46.58 15.95 3.30
C VAL A 188 -45.13 15.54 3.04
N ALA A 189 -44.41 15.15 4.08
CA ALA A 189 -42.95 15.01 4.05
C ALA A 189 -42.50 13.67 4.59
N VAL A 190 -41.50 13.08 3.93
CA VAL A 190 -40.61 12.06 4.46
C VAL A 190 -39.33 12.76 4.89
N THR A 191 -38.85 12.45 6.09
CA THR A 191 -37.65 13.04 6.68
C THR A 191 -36.68 11.94 7.08
N ASN A 192 -35.45 12.33 7.44
CA ASN A 192 -34.40 11.41 7.87
C ASN A 192 -33.95 10.43 6.77
N LEU A 193 -34.04 10.84 5.49
CA LEU A 193 -33.50 10.02 4.41
C LEU A 193 -32.01 9.77 4.65
N GLU A 194 -31.65 8.49 4.75
CA GLU A 194 -30.29 8.07 5.04
C GLU A 194 -29.33 8.55 3.94
N ASP A 195 -28.07 8.74 4.33
CA ASP A 195 -27.03 8.95 3.33
C ASP A 195 -26.65 7.59 2.77
N PHE A 196 -26.58 7.48 1.44
CA PHE A 196 -25.97 6.31 0.84
C PHE A 196 -24.48 6.29 1.26
N PRO A 197 -23.94 5.14 1.72
CA PRO A 197 -22.55 5.02 2.10
C PRO A 197 -21.61 5.66 1.07
N ALA A 198 -20.58 6.37 1.53
CA ALA A 198 -19.59 7.00 0.66
C ALA A 198 -19.04 6.00 -0.37
N GLY A 199 -19.15 6.32 -1.67
CA GLY A 199 -18.74 5.44 -2.76
C GLY A 199 -19.73 4.32 -3.11
N SER A 200 -20.93 4.32 -2.52
CA SER A 200 -22.05 3.52 -3.02
C SER A 200 -22.87 4.35 -4.00
N ASP A 201 -23.04 3.80 -5.19
CA ASP A 201 -23.88 4.33 -6.27
C ASP A 201 -25.37 4.09 -5.93
N GLY A 202 -25.82 4.50 -4.73
CA GLY A 202 -27.19 4.27 -4.28
C GLY A 202 -28.18 5.30 -4.83
N VAL A 203 -29.31 4.83 -5.36
CA VAL A 203 -30.52 5.62 -5.59
C VAL A 203 -31.61 5.12 -4.65
N GLY A 204 -32.46 6.04 -4.19
CA GLY A 204 -33.60 5.72 -3.33
C GLY A 204 -34.86 6.40 -3.83
N MET A 205 -36.01 5.75 -3.62
CA MET A 205 -37.32 6.26 -3.99
C MET A 205 -38.21 6.49 -2.75
N VAL A 206 -39.02 7.53 -2.83
CA VAL A 206 -40.10 7.82 -1.88
C VAL A 206 -41.42 7.91 -2.65
N PHE A 207 -42.50 7.36 -2.11
CA PHE A 207 -43.80 7.32 -2.78
C PHE A 207 -44.86 8.16 -2.07
N PHE A 208 -45.70 8.81 -2.87
CA PHE A 208 -46.88 9.56 -2.43
C PHE A 208 -48.11 9.06 -3.17
N ASP A 209 -49.18 8.77 -2.43
CA ASP A 209 -50.49 8.53 -3.03
C ASP A 209 -51.26 9.86 -3.10
N ILE A 210 -51.66 10.24 -4.31
CA ILE A 210 -52.39 11.48 -4.57
C ILE A 210 -53.81 11.11 -4.94
N THR A 211 -54.77 11.53 -4.10
CA THR A 211 -56.20 11.32 -4.34
C THR A 211 -56.84 12.62 -4.81
N THR A 212 -57.54 12.54 -5.94
CA THR A 212 -58.24 13.67 -6.58
C THR A 212 -59.75 13.38 -6.64
N ASP A 213 -60.57 14.43 -6.60
CA ASP A 213 -62.01 14.33 -6.85
C ASP A 213 -62.37 14.71 -8.31
N GLY A 214 -61.40 14.54 -9.23
CA GLY A 214 -61.46 15.08 -10.58
C GLY A 214 -61.14 16.59 -10.65
N SER A 215 -60.55 17.16 -9.60
CA SER A 215 -59.96 18.51 -9.64
C SER A 215 -58.50 18.47 -10.06
N GLY A 216 -58.12 19.44 -10.89
CA GLY A 216 -56.72 19.71 -11.19
C GLY A 216 -55.99 20.38 -10.01
N GLY A 217 -54.66 20.39 -10.07
CA GLY A 217 -53.83 21.02 -9.05
C GLY A 217 -52.38 21.19 -9.50
N THR A 218 -51.69 22.18 -8.95
CA THR A 218 -50.23 22.33 -9.11
C THR A 218 -49.55 21.83 -7.84
N PHE A 219 -48.65 20.87 -8.02
CA PHE A 219 -47.87 20.25 -6.98
C PHE A 219 -46.45 20.80 -6.99
N SER A 220 -45.87 20.92 -5.80
CA SER A 220 -44.48 21.33 -5.58
C SER A 220 -43.73 20.19 -4.92
N VAL A 221 -42.63 19.77 -5.55
CA VAL A 221 -41.68 18.78 -5.03
C VAL A 221 -40.49 19.52 -4.46
N GLU A 222 -40.26 19.29 -3.17
CA GLU A 222 -39.20 19.97 -2.43
C GLU A 222 -38.29 18.94 -1.76
N GLY A 223 -36.98 19.19 -1.82
CA GLY A 223 -35.98 18.38 -1.14
C GLY A 223 -35.33 19.15 0.02
N GLN A 224 -35.04 18.44 1.10
CA GLN A 224 -34.40 18.99 2.29
C GLN A 224 -32.88 18.89 2.18
N GLN A 225 -32.19 20.01 2.35
CA GLN A 225 -30.73 20.08 2.20
C GLN A 225 -29.99 19.38 3.34
N ARG A 226 -28.97 18.58 3.01
CA ARG A 226 -28.03 18.01 3.99
C ARG A 226 -27.11 19.06 4.58
N LEU A 227 -26.44 19.84 3.71
CA LEU A 227 -25.42 20.80 4.11
C LEU A 227 -25.78 22.23 3.69
N ALA A 228 -25.35 23.21 4.49
CA ALA A 228 -25.78 24.60 4.35
C ALA A 228 -25.32 25.33 3.08
N THR A 229 -24.30 24.80 2.42
CA THR A 229 -23.69 25.37 1.21
C THR A 229 -24.06 24.56 -0.04
N GLN A 230 -25.00 23.63 0.06
CA GLN A 230 -25.30 22.65 -0.98
C GLN A 230 -26.79 22.67 -1.33
N GLY A 231 -27.10 22.15 -2.51
CA GLY A 231 -28.47 21.97 -2.96
C GLY A 231 -29.10 20.68 -2.48
N SER A 232 -30.35 20.49 -2.87
CA SER A 232 -31.01 19.19 -2.85
C SER A 232 -31.27 18.74 -4.28
N SER A 233 -31.25 17.43 -4.54
CA SER A 233 -31.42 16.88 -5.87
C SER A 233 -32.53 15.84 -6.02
N LEU A 234 -32.97 15.68 -7.26
CA LEU A 234 -33.97 14.71 -7.69
C LEU A 234 -33.53 14.16 -9.05
N ALA A 235 -33.45 12.84 -9.20
CA ALA A 235 -33.14 12.18 -10.47
C ALA A 235 -34.37 12.14 -11.41
N GLY A 236 -35.56 11.92 -10.84
CA GLY A 236 -36.79 11.90 -11.61
C GLY A 236 -38.04 11.60 -10.80
N MET A 237 -39.13 11.43 -11.53
CA MET A 237 -40.47 11.15 -11.04
C MET A 237 -41.11 10.04 -11.87
N THR A 238 -41.81 9.13 -11.23
CA THR A 238 -42.62 8.10 -11.88
C THR A 238 -44.08 8.27 -11.50
N PHE A 239 -44.97 8.06 -12.47
CA PHE A 239 -46.42 8.10 -12.29
C PHE A 239 -46.99 6.70 -12.50
N ASP A 240 -47.68 6.21 -11.49
CA ASP A 240 -48.42 4.95 -11.58
C ASP A 240 -49.88 5.16 -11.22
N GLU A 241 -50.80 4.63 -12.03
CA GLU A 241 -52.19 4.65 -11.62
C GLU A 241 -52.41 3.61 -10.54
N THR A 242 -53.06 4.02 -9.45
CA THR A 242 -53.46 3.07 -8.41
C THR A 242 -54.72 2.32 -8.84
N THR A 243 -54.93 2.10 -10.15
CA THR A 243 -56.03 1.29 -10.65
C THR A 243 -55.81 -0.05 -9.99
N ALA A 244 -56.52 -0.29 -8.88
CA ALA A 244 -56.38 -1.49 -8.11
C ALA A 244 -56.44 -2.61 -9.14
N VAL A 245 -55.42 -3.47 -9.17
CA VAL A 245 -55.54 -4.74 -9.89
C VAL A 245 -56.84 -5.30 -9.38
N THR A 246 -57.86 -5.22 -10.21
CA THR A 246 -59.23 -5.41 -9.75
C THR A 246 -59.40 -6.89 -9.81
N PHE A 247 -58.89 -7.54 -8.78
CA PHE A 247 -59.07 -8.95 -8.60
C PHE A 247 -60.58 -9.20 -8.56
N PRO A 248 -61.07 -10.26 -9.23
CA PRO A 248 -62.48 -10.62 -9.16
C PRO A 248 -63.00 -10.77 -7.70
N GLY A 249 -62.10 -11.04 -6.75
CA GLY A 249 -62.32 -11.13 -5.30
C GLY A 249 -61.06 -10.77 -4.51
N GLY A 250 -61.07 -10.88 -3.18
CA GLY A 250 -59.91 -10.54 -2.34
C GLY A 250 -58.67 -11.42 -2.60
N ALA A 251 -57.46 -10.87 -2.43
CA ALA A 251 -56.20 -11.59 -2.62
C ALA A 251 -55.20 -11.39 -1.46
N ILE A 252 -54.18 -12.24 -1.38
CA ILE A 252 -53.04 -12.09 -0.44
C ILE A 252 -51.76 -11.87 -1.24
N LYS A 253 -51.02 -10.80 -0.90
CA LYS A 253 -49.63 -10.58 -1.31
C LYS A 253 -48.73 -10.77 -0.08
N LEU A 254 -47.57 -11.38 -0.26
CA LEU A 254 -46.53 -11.31 0.75
C LEU A 254 -45.77 -10.01 0.54
N ASP A 255 -45.50 -9.28 1.63
CA ASP A 255 -44.83 -7.97 1.55
C ASP A 255 -43.36 -8.07 1.10
N GLN A 256 -42.80 -9.28 1.06
CA GLN A 256 -41.48 -9.59 0.55
C GLN A 256 -41.54 -10.84 -0.33
N ASP A 257 -40.77 -10.87 -1.42
CA ASP A 257 -40.68 -12.05 -2.29
C ASP A 257 -39.63 -13.06 -1.79
N SER A 258 -38.78 -12.66 -0.83
CA SER A 258 -37.83 -13.57 -0.19
C SER A 258 -37.45 -13.18 1.24
N LEU A 259 -36.99 -14.15 2.04
CA LEU A 259 -36.33 -13.96 3.34
C LEU A 259 -34.94 -14.61 3.33
N SER A 260 -33.94 -13.90 3.85
CA SER A 260 -32.60 -14.44 4.11
C SER A 260 -32.32 -14.54 5.60
N PHE A 261 -31.53 -15.55 5.99
CA PHE A 261 -31.22 -15.87 7.38
C PHE A 261 -29.73 -16.19 7.52
N ASP A 262 -29.02 -15.42 8.35
CA ASP A 262 -27.68 -15.79 8.80
C ASP A 262 -27.76 -16.34 10.22
N VAL A 263 -27.30 -17.58 10.40
CA VAL A 263 -27.20 -18.20 11.73
C VAL A 263 -25.74 -18.27 12.11
N VAL A 264 -25.35 -17.48 13.09
CA VAL A 264 -23.99 -17.45 13.62
C VAL A 264 -23.91 -18.35 14.85
N ALA A 265 -22.96 -19.28 14.86
CA ALA A 265 -22.69 -20.14 16.00
C ALA A 265 -22.35 -19.30 17.26
N PRO A 266 -22.71 -19.74 18.48
CA PRO A 266 -23.24 -21.06 18.82
C PRO A 266 -24.75 -21.21 18.56
N GLU A 267 -25.41 -20.17 18.04
CA GLU A 267 -26.84 -20.26 17.80
C GLU A 267 -27.13 -21.24 16.67
N MET A 268 -28.24 -21.95 16.82
CA MET A 268 -28.70 -22.95 15.85
C MET A 268 -30.04 -22.58 15.24
N THR A 269 -30.68 -21.51 15.73
CA THR A 269 -31.97 -21.06 15.25
C THR A 269 -32.00 -19.55 15.10
N THR A 270 -32.80 -19.06 14.15
CA THR A 270 -33.05 -17.63 13.97
C THR A 270 -34.46 -17.42 13.42
N ASN A 271 -35.01 -16.23 13.61
CA ASN A 271 -36.36 -15.87 13.19
C ASN A 271 -36.33 -14.62 12.31
N ASN A 272 -37.21 -14.60 11.31
CA ASN A 272 -37.52 -13.41 10.52
C ASN A 272 -39.04 -13.32 10.30
N ILE A 273 -39.54 -12.16 9.86
CA ILE A 273 -40.98 -11.91 9.72
C ILE A 273 -41.29 -11.49 8.30
N ILE A 274 -42.36 -12.06 7.76
CA ILE A 274 -42.98 -11.67 6.49
C ILE A 274 -44.48 -11.45 6.74
N ASN A 275 -45.07 -10.43 6.14
CA ASN A 275 -46.49 -10.12 6.32
C ASN A 275 -47.30 -10.62 5.12
N ALA A 276 -48.39 -11.33 5.41
CA ALA A 276 -49.46 -11.55 4.46
C ALA A 276 -50.38 -10.32 4.45
N VAL A 277 -50.45 -9.61 3.33
CA VAL A 277 -51.23 -8.38 3.13
C VAL A 277 -52.45 -8.67 2.27
N TYR A 278 -53.63 -8.26 2.75
CA TYR A 278 -54.88 -8.35 2.02
C TYR A 278 -54.99 -7.25 0.98
N LEU A 279 -55.27 -7.66 -0.26
CA LEU A 279 -55.59 -6.80 -1.38
C LEU A 279 -57.09 -6.90 -1.65
N GLU A 280 -57.78 -5.76 -1.57
CA GLU A 280 -59.23 -5.71 -1.79
C GLU A 280 -59.57 -5.91 -3.27
N GLY A 281 -60.45 -6.86 -3.56
CA GLY A 281 -60.98 -7.09 -4.91
C GLY A 281 -62.25 -6.30 -5.21
N LEU A 282 -62.81 -6.51 -6.41
CA LEU A 282 -64.06 -5.87 -6.87
C LEU A 282 -65.28 -6.16 -5.98
N SER A 283 -65.31 -7.35 -5.37
CA SER A 283 -66.22 -7.67 -4.28
C SER A 283 -65.45 -7.61 -2.97
N ALA A 284 -65.93 -6.79 -2.03
CA ALA A 284 -65.42 -6.73 -0.67
C ALA A 284 -65.69 -8.06 0.06
N SER A 285 -64.76 -9.01 -0.10
CA SER A 285 -64.78 -10.31 0.53
C SER A 285 -63.51 -10.46 1.36
N ASN A 286 -63.68 -10.80 2.64
CA ASN A 286 -62.54 -11.16 3.48
C ASN A 286 -61.82 -12.37 2.91
N VAL A 287 -60.54 -12.50 3.21
CA VAL A 287 -59.73 -13.68 2.92
C VAL A 287 -59.40 -14.41 4.22
N GLU A 288 -59.56 -15.72 4.24
CA GLU A 288 -59.13 -16.58 5.34
C GLU A 288 -57.77 -17.22 5.01
N LEU A 289 -56.79 -17.02 5.89
CA LEU A 289 -55.52 -17.75 5.83
C LEU A 289 -55.74 -19.19 6.34
N ILE A 290 -55.37 -20.17 5.52
CA ILE A 290 -55.55 -21.59 5.81
C ILE A 290 -54.30 -22.18 6.45
N SER A 291 -53.12 -21.92 5.86
CA SER A 291 -51.84 -22.43 6.36
C SER A 291 -50.67 -21.60 5.86
N ALA A 292 -49.56 -21.64 6.58
CA ALA A 292 -48.25 -21.20 6.14
C ALA A 292 -47.29 -22.36 6.38
N VAL A 293 -46.60 -22.83 5.34
CA VAL A 293 -45.72 -23.99 5.42
C VAL A 293 -44.38 -23.68 4.75
N ALA A 294 -43.31 -24.21 5.32
CA ALA A 294 -41.95 -24.19 4.79
C ALA A 294 -41.27 -25.54 5.12
N ASP A 295 -40.19 -25.88 4.43
CA ASP A 295 -39.45 -27.14 4.62
C ASP A 295 -37.94 -26.88 4.82
N ALA A 296 -37.08 -27.88 4.61
CA ALA A 296 -35.61 -27.74 4.65
C ALA A 296 -35.04 -26.99 5.87
N GLY A 297 -35.59 -27.24 7.06
CA GLY A 297 -35.16 -26.61 8.31
C GLY A 297 -35.87 -25.29 8.63
N PHE A 298 -36.72 -24.81 7.73
CA PHE A 298 -37.62 -23.69 7.97
C PHE A 298 -38.96 -24.17 8.56
N SER A 299 -39.56 -23.33 9.39
CA SER A 299 -40.93 -23.50 9.87
C SER A 299 -41.61 -22.13 9.92
N ALA A 300 -42.93 -22.10 9.81
CA ALA A 300 -43.71 -20.87 9.83
C ALA A 300 -44.73 -20.89 10.98
N SER A 301 -44.96 -19.72 11.58
CA SER A 301 -45.98 -19.54 12.61
C SER A 301 -47.37 -19.89 12.08
N ASN A 302 -48.21 -20.47 12.93
CA ASN A 302 -49.56 -20.87 12.53
C ASN A 302 -50.43 -19.64 12.20
N VAL A 303 -50.94 -19.59 10.97
CA VAL A 303 -51.85 -18.54 10.47
C VAL A 303 -53.30 -18.99 10.33
N SER A 304 -53.58 -20.29 10.53
CA SER A 304 -54.88 -20.89 10.22
C SER A 304 -56.05 -20.17 10.92
N GLY A 305 -57.10 -19.86 10.15
CA GLY A 305 -58.33 -19.22 10.62
C GLY A 305 -58.23 -17.72 10.80
N THR A 306 -57.11 -17.10 10.38
CA THR A 306 -56.97 -15.64 10.39
C THR A 306 -57.77 -15.05 9.24
N LEU A 307 -58.74 -14.19 9.55
CA LEU A 307 -59.51 -13.43 8.56
C LEU A 307 -58.87 -12.07 8.33
N LEU A 308 -58.43 -11.83 7.09
CA LEU A 308 -57.96 -10.56 6.60
C LEU A 308 -59.03 -9.88 5.74
N GLY A 309 -59.07 -8.56 5.79
CA GLY A 309 -60.07 -7.73 5.13
C GLY A 309 -59.82 -6.25 5.44
N THR A 310 -60.78 -5.38 5.12
CA THR A 310 -60.62 -3.93 5.34
C THR A 310 -60.39 -3.52 6.80
N ALA A 311 -60.83 -4.34 7.76
CA ALA A 311 -60.60 -4.09 9.19
C ALA A 311 -59.26 -4.65 9.72
N ASN A 312 -58.70 -5.67 9.06
CA ASN A 312 -57.45 -6.32 9.43
C ASN A 312 -56.69 -6.59 8.13
N THR A 313 -55.89 -5.63 7.68
CA THR A 313 -55.30 -5.65 6.35
C THR A 313 -54.04 -6.50 6.25
N ASN A 314 -53.46 -6.94 7.36
CA ASN A 314 -52.25 -7.76 7.36
C ASN A 314 -52.18 -8.80 8.48
N LYS A 315 -51.29 -9.77 8.30
CA LYS A 315 -50.88 -10.76 9.31
C LYS A 315 -49.39 -11.02 9.22
N ALA A 316 -48.66 -10.72 10.29
CA ALA A 316 -47.27 -11.15 10.45
C ALA A 316 -47.17 -12.68 10.57
N ILE A 317 -46.24 -13.25 9.80
CA ILE A 317 -45.85 -14.66 9.79
C ILE A 317 -44.39 -14.71 10.23
N THR A 318 -44.14 -15.28 11.41
CA THR A 318 -42.75 -15.54 11.84
C THR A 318 -42.26 -16.81 11.15
N VAL A 319 -41.15 -16.72 10.43
CA VAL A 319 -40.44 -17.86 9.84
C VAL A 319 -39.20 -18.11 10.67
N THR A 320 -39.02 -19.36 11.10
CA THR A 320 -37.89 -19.81 11.92
C THR A 320 -37.05 -20.77 11.10
N PHE A 321 -35.75 -20.50 10.98
CA PHE A 321 -34.78 -21.47 10.49
C PHE A 321 -34.11 -22.18 11.67
N ASP A 322 -33.96 -23.51 11.59
CA ASP A 322 -33.38 -24.37 12.62
C ASP A 322 -32.31 -25.31 12.02
N ASN A 323 -31.05 -24.91 12.19
CA ASN A 323 -29.90 -25.67 11.73
C ASN A 323 -29.69 -26.99 12.49
N THR A 324 -30.31 -27.20 13.66
CA THR A 324 -30.21 -28.51 14.34
C THR A 324 -30.87 -29.64 13.54
N SER A 325 -31.84 -29.29 12.70
CA SER A 325 -32.62 -30.24 11.91
C SER A 325 -31.96 -30.60 10.56
N ILE A 326 -31.17 -29.68 9.98
CA ILE A 326 -30.50 -29.85 8.68
C ILE A 326 -29.03 -30.19 8.85
N GLY A 327 -28.35 -29.61 9.84
CA GLY A 327 -26.95 -29.87 10.14
C GLY A 327 -25.97 -29.26 9.15
N LEU A 328 -26.21 -28.02 8.69
CA LEU A 328 -25.27 -27.28 7.86
C LEU A 328 -23.94 -27.09 8.60
N ALA A 329 -22.83 -27.27 7.89
CA ALA A 329 -21.48 -26.93 8.33
C ALA A 329 -21.16 -25.44 8.10
N ASN A 330 -19.99 -24.98 8.57
CA ASN A 330 -19.56 -23.60 8.38
C ASN A 330 -19.54 -23.20 6.88
N GLY A 331 -20.22 -22.11 6.56
CA GLY A 331 -20.32 -21.55 5.21
C GLY A 331 -21.28 -22.31 4.29
N GLU A 332 -21.95 -23.36 4.76
CA GLU A 332 -22.98 -24.04 3.98
C GLU A 332 -24.30 -23.28 4.04
N SER A 333 -25.08 -23.38 2.97
CA SER A 333 -26.38 -22.73 2.82
C SER A 333 -27.47 -23.72 2.38
N THR A 334 -28.72 -23.43 2.74
CA THR A 334 -29.91 -24.15 2.25
C THR A 334 -30.98 -23.16 1.78
N ASN A 335 -31.92 -23.65 0.98
CA ASN A 335 -33.07 -22.87 0.51
C ASN A 335 -34.38 -23.64 0.64
N SER A 336 -35.50 -22.91 0.66
CA SER A 336 -36.87 -23.41 0.76
C SER A 336 -37.82 -22.39 0.11
N THR A 337 -39.10 -22.71 0.03
CA THR A 337 -40.18 -21.76 -0.30
C THR A 337 -41.18 -21.71 0.85
N LEU A 338 -41.54 -20.50 1.30
CA LEU A 338 -42.71 -20.29 2.14
C LEU A 338 -43.95 -20.32 1.24
N VAL A 339 -44.91 -21.20 1.54
CA VAL A 339 -46.20 -21.27 0.85
C VAL A 339 -47.31 -20.88 1.82
N VAL A 340 -47.98 -19.76 1.53
CA VAL A 340 -49.14 -19.27 2.28
C VAL A 340 -50.41 -19.60 1.50
N THR A 341 -51.19 -20.52 2.05
CA THR A 341 -52.46 -20.99 1.48
C THR A 341 -53.61 -20.17 2.05
N TRP A 342 -54.49 -19.66 1.20
CA TRP A 342 -55.63 -18.83 1.60
C TRP A 342 -56.88 -19.11 0.76
N THR A 343 -58.05 -18.68 1.24
CA THR A 343 -59.31 -18.77 0.50
C THR A 343 -60.12 -17.49 0.67
N GLU A 344 -60.74 -17.00 -0.39
CA GLU A 344 -61.72 -15.92 -0.26
C GLU A 344 -62.95 -16.47 0.47
N ALA A 345 -63.44 -15.74 1.47
CA ALA A 345 -64.52 -16.17 2.34
C ALA A 345 -65.78 -16.52 1.53
N GLY A 346 -66.17 -17.81 1.58
CA GLY A 346 -67.33 -18.32 0.86
C GLY A 346 -67.09 -18.70 -0.60
N SER A 347 -65.88 -18.51 -1.15
CA SER A 347 -65.53 -18.93 -2.52
C SER A 347 -65.40 -20.45 -2.67
N GLY A 348 -64.88 -21.12 -1.62
CA GLY A 348 -64.51 -22.54 -1.68
C GLY A 348 -63.29 -22.83 -2.57
N VAL A 349 -62.61 -21.79 -3.07
CA VAL A 349 -61.39 -21.89 -3.89
C VAL A 349 -60.19 -21.58 -3.03
N THR A 350 -59.17 -22.44 -3.10
CA THR A 350 -57.91 -22.25 -2.39
C THR A 350 -56.88 -21.66 -3.34
N ASN A 351 -56.17 -20.63 -2.88
CA ASN A 351 -55.09 -19.96 -3.58
C ASN A 351 -53.81 -20.04 -2.74
N THR A 352 -52.67 -19.76 -3.37
CA THR A 352 -51.36 -19.71 -2.72
C THR A 352 -50.64 -18.40 -3.04
N SER A 353 -49.83 -17.95 -2.09
CA SER A 353 -48.84 -16.89 -2.26
C SER A 353 -47.51 -17.43 -1.73
N GLU A 354 -46.40 -17.15 -2.42
CA GLU A 354 -45.12 -17.80 -2.18
C GLU A 354 -44.00 -16.77 -1.99
N ALA A 355 -43.01 -17.11 -1.17
CA ALA A 355 -41.76 -16.34 -1.02
C ALA A 355 -40.57 -17.29 -0.88
N ALA A 356 -39.41 -16.93 -1.46
CA ALA A 356 -38.19 -17.72 -1.35
C ALA A 356 -37.55 -17.58 0.04
N LEU A 357 -36.96 -18.65 0.57
CA LEU A 357 -36.25 -18.65 1.85
C LEU A 357 -34.83 -19.12 1.63
N ASN A 358 -33.83 -18.40 2.16
CA ASN A 358 -32.42 -18.77 2.09
C ASN A 358 -31.77 -18.68 3.47
N ALA A 359 -30.97 -19.66 3.86
CA ALA A 359 -30.24 -19.62 5.13
C ALA A 359 -28.78 -20.04 4.96
N THR A 360 -27.88 -19.35 5.66
CA THR A 360 -26.45 -19.66 5.73
C THR A 360 -26.05 -19.90 7.18
N TYR A 361 -25.27 -20.95 7.44
CA TYR A 361 -24.72 -21.21 8.76
C TYR A 361 -23.26 -20.78 8.85
N ILE A 362 -22.95 -19.90 9.80
CA ILE A 362 -21.62 -19.31 10.00
C ILE A 362 -21.08 -19.87 11.32
N ASN A 363 -20.05 -20.71 11.21
CA ASN A 363 -19.32 -21.29 12.33
C ASN A 363 -17.81 -21.25 12.04
N GLU A 364 -17.26 -20.04 11.94
CA GLU A 364 -15.84 -19.87 11.62
C GLU A 364 -14.97 -20.50 12.72
N PRO A 365 -14.07 -21.43 12.38
CA PRO A 365 -13.19 -22.06 13.36
C PRO A 365 -12.13 -21.06 13.84
N SER A 366 -11.63 -21.28 15.04
CA SER A 366 -10.49 -20.53 15.54
C SER A 366 -9.24 -20.83 14.70
N SER A 367 -8.42 -19.81 14.45
CA SER A 367 -7.24 -19.92 13.60
C SER A 367 -5.98 -19.33 14.24
N VAL A 368 -4.83 -19.60 13.62
CA VAL A 368 -3.52 -19.11 14.06
C VAL A 368 -2.92 -18.28 12.95
N SER A 369 -2.44 -17.10 13.28
CA SER A 369 -1.61 -16.27 12.39
C SER A 369 -0.19 -16.14 12.95
N VAL A 370 0.78 -15.90 12.08
CA VAL A 370 2.19 -15.79 12.45
C VAL A 370 2.74 -14.47 11.94
N ALA A 371 3.36 -13.69 12.82
CA ALA A 371 3.94 -12.40 12.50
C ALA A 371 5.40 -12.31 12.97
N PRO A 372 6.36 -11.87 12.13
CA PRO A 372 6.21 -11.60 10.69
C PRO A 372 5.90 -12.88 9.87
N THR A 373 5.47 -12.71 8.62
CA THR A 373 5.21 -13.83 7.68
C THR A 373 6.49 -14.39 7.03
N SER A 374 7.63 -13.72 7.23
CA SER A 374 8.97 -14.18 6.90
C SER A 374 9.98 -13.67 7.92
N LEU A 375 11.03 -14.43 8.21
CA LEU A 375 12.09 -14.04 9.14
C LEU A 375 13.46 -14.18 8.47
N SER A 376 14.16 -13.05 8.30
CA SER A 376 15.53 -13.01 7.79
C SER A 376 16.53 -12.73 8.91
N LEU A 377 17.54 -13.58 9.00
CA LEU A 377 18.60 -13.51 9.99
C LEU A 377 19.95 -13.15 9.35
N THR A 378 20.85 -12.59 10.13
CA THR A 378 22.25 -12.38 9.74
C THR A 378 23.14 -13.13 10.72
N LEU A 379 24.06 -13.92 10.19
CA LEU A 379 25.08 -14.61 10.96
C LEU A 379 26.43 -13.93 10.69
N GLU A 380 26.97 -13.25 11.69
CA GLU A 380 28.26 -12.56 11.62
C GLU A 380 29.39 -13.48 12.10
N ASP A 381 30.42 -13.71 11.29
CA ASP A 381 31.63 -14.43 11.71
C ASP A 381 32.31 -13.70 12.90
N PRO A 382 32.80 -14.38 13.96
CA PRO A 382 32.96 -15.82 14.12
C PRO A 382 31.77 -16.54 14.80
N ALA A 383 30.59 -15.93 14.84
CA ALA A 383 29.43 -16.58 15.45
C ALA A 383 29.02 -17.82 14.64
N THR A 384 28.69 -18.89 15.35
CA THR A 384 28.20 -20.15 14.74
C THR A 384 26.67 -20.27 14.81
N SER A 385 25.98 -19.32 15.42
CA SER A 385 24.52 -19.31 15.55
C SER A 385 23.97 -17.90 15.65
N THR A 386 22.75 -17.71 15.14
CA THR A 386 21.97 -16.46 15.24
C THR A 386 20.50 -16.82 15.47
N ASN A 387 19.72 -15.90 16.03
CA ASN A 387 18.30 -16.14 16.31
C ASN A 387 17.42 -14.92 16.01
N GLY A 388 16.13 -15.18 15.86
CA GLY A 388 15.08 -14.19 15.78
C GLY A 388 13.77 -14.77 16.30
N SER A 389 12.76 -13.93 16.43
CA SER A 389 11.47 -14.34 16.99
C SER A 389 10.33 -14.07 16.03
N VAL A 390 9.33 -14.95 16.07
CA VAL A 390 8.00 -14.71 15.50
C VAL A 390 6.94 -14.85 16.59
N ILE A 391 5.77 -14.28 16.36
CA ILE A 391 4.64 -14.33 17.27
C ILE A 391 3.53 -15.13 16.60
N ALA A 392 3.16 -16.26 17.21
CA ALA A 392 1.94 -16.97 16.88
C ALA A 392 0.77 -16.32 17.62
N THR A 393 -0.29 -15.95 16.89
CA THR A 393 -1.45 -15.22 17.40
C THR A 393 -2.73 -16.01 17.16
N TYR A 394 -3.51 -16.17 18.22
CA TYR A 394 -4.85 -16.73 18.22
C TYR A 394 -5.83 -15.75 17.59
N ILE A 395 -6.59 -16.23 16.62
CA ILE A 395 -7.76 -15.55 16.08
C ILE A 395 -8.96 -16.39 16.49
N GLU A 396 -9.76 -15.83 17.40
CA GLU A 396 -10.95 -16.47 17.93
C GLU A 396 -11.98 -16.69 16.82
N GLY A 397 -12.49 -17.92 16.72
CA GLY A 397 -13.61 -18.26 15.84
C GLY A 397 -14.94 -17.77 16.41
N THR A 398 -16.05 -18.11 15.75
CA THR A 398 -17.40 -17.78 16.23
C THR A 398 -17.73 -18.48 17.55
N ILE A 399 -17.20 -19.69 17.75
CA ILE A 399 -17.23 -20.39 19.04
C ILE A 399 -15.83 -20.31 19.64
N SER A 400 -15.72 -19.74 20.84
CA SER A 400 -14.48 -19.75 21.61
C SER A 400 -13.99 -21.18 21.81
N ALA A 401 -12.83 -21.50 21.24
CA ALA A 401 -12.15 -22.77 21.45
C ALA A 401 -10.64 -22.56 21.54
N ASP A 402 -9.99 -23.25 22.48
CA ASP A 402 -8.54 -23.21 22.58
C ASP A 402 -7.91 -23.85 21.34
N VAL A 403 -6.82 -23.27 20.85
CA VAL A 403 -6.02 -23.83 19.76
C VAL A 403 -4.75 -24.43 20.32
N GLU A 404 -4.55 -25.73 20.10
CA GLU A 404 -3.34 -26.43 20.49
C GLU A 404 -2.34 -26.45 19.32
N ILE A 405 -1.21 -25.76 19.47
CA ILE A 405 -0.06 -25.91 18.58
C ILE A 405 0.63 -27.23 18.93
N VAL A 406 0.41 -28.25 18.09
CA VAL A 406 0.86 -29.62 18.33
C VAL A 406 2.32 -29.84 17.93
N SER A 407 2.83 -29.07 16.96
CA SER A 407 4.22 -29.11 16.56
C SER A 407 4.66 -27.85 15.81
N ILE A 408 5.91 -27.46 16.00
CA ILE A 408 6.63 -26.50 15.17
C ILE A 408 7.92 -27.18 14.71
N VAL A 409 8.12 -27.29 13.39
CA VAL A 409 9.26 -27.99 12.81
C VAL A 409 9.99 -27.09 11.82
N ALA A 410 11.32 -27.07 11.90
CA ALA A 410 12.22 -26.40 10.96
C ALA A 410 13.30 -27.37 10.46
N THR A 411 13.95 -27.05 9.35
CA THR A 411 14.98 -27.88 8.71
C THR A 411 16.22 -27.05 8.35
N ASN A 412 17.22 -27.62 7.67
CA ASN A 412 18.41 -26.90 7.16
C ASN A 412 19.17 -26.07 8.20
N GLY A 413 19.40 -26.62 9.39
CA GLY A 413 20.14 -25.93 10.47
C GLY A 413 19.29 -24.97 11.31
N PHE A 414 18.01 -24.76 10.96
CA PHE A 414 17.06 -24.05 11.79
C PHE A 414 16.43 -24.95 12.86
N SER A 415 16.20 -24.38 14.03
CA SER A 415 15.51 -24.99 15.18
C SER A 415 14.57 -23.96 15.83
N VAL A 416 13.59 -24.44 16.59
CA VAL A 416 12.53 -23.60 17.17
C VAL A 416 12.30 -23.89 18.65
N ALA A 417 11.89 -22.88 19.42
CA ALA A 417 11.45 -23.03 20.81
C ALA A 417 10.40 -21.98 21.20
N PRO A 418 9.30 -22.35 21.89
CA PRO A 418 8.86 -23.72 22.15
C PRO A 418 8.44 -24.46 20.87
N ASP A 419 8.37 -25.79 20.93
CA ASP A 419 7.94 -26.65 19.81
C ASP A 419 6.44 -27.01 19.86
N SER A 420 5.76 -26.69 20.96
CA SER A 420 4.33 -26.89 21.19
C SER A 420 3.82 -26.00 22.32
N PHE A 421 2.55 -25.57 22.26
CA PHE A 421 1.86 -24.76 23.28
C PHE A 421 0.36 -24.64 22.98
N THR A 422 -0.42 -24.09 23.92
CA THR A 422 -1.85 -23.81 23.72
C THR A 422 -2.09 -22.31 23.67
N LEU A 423 -2.86 -21.86 22.70
CA LEU A 423 -3.39 -20.52 22.60
C LEU A 423 -4.89 -20.51 22.95
N SER A 424 -5.35 -19.46 23.62
CA SER A 424 -6.75 -19.34 24.06
C SER A 424 -7.15 -17.87 24.16
N SER A 425 -8.43 -17.60 24.47
CA SER A 425 -8.89 -16.23 24.77
C SER A 425 -8.15 -15.58 25.94
N GLY A 426 -7.55 -16.37 26.85
CA GLY A 426 -6.70 -15.89 27.94
C GLY A 426 -5.21 -15.74 27.59
N THR A 427 -4.73 -16.40 26.53
CA THR A 427 -3.34 -16.33 26.04
C THR A 427 -3.38 -16.25 24.52
N THR A 428 -3.59 -15.04 24.01
CA THR A 428 -3.85 -14.81 22.59
C THR A 428 -2.58 -14.78 21.73
N THR A 429 -1.40 -14.73 22.34
CA THR A 429 -0.12 -14.67 21.63
C THR A 429 0.95 -15.51 22.33
N GLN A 430 1.87 -16.06 21.54
CA GLN A 430 3.06 -16.76 22.03
C GLN A 430 4.25 -16.46 21.12
N GLU A 431 5.38 -16.10 21.74
CA GLU A 431 6.65 -15.94 21.05
C GLU A 431 7.27 -17.31 20.74
N VAL A 432 7.74 -17.48 19.50
CA VAL A 432 8.50 -18.63 19.00
C VAL A 432 9.85 -18.13 18.53
N VAL A 433 10.92 -18.57 19.21
CA VAL A 433 12.30 -18.23 18.85
C VAL A 433 12.79 -19.22 17.81
N VAL A 434 13.21 -18.71 16.66
CA VAL A 434 13.85 -19.46 15.57
C VAL A 434 15.36 -19.24 15.67
N THR A 435 16.12 -20.32 15.79
CA THR A 435 17.59 -20.28 15.87
C THR A 435 18.19 -21.01 14.69
N TYR A 436 19.07 -20.33 13.95
CA TYR A 436 19.93 -20.96 12.95
C TYR A 436 21.28 -21.31 13.58
N THR A 437 21.77 -22.52 13.31
CA THR A 437 23.13 -22.97 13.69
C THR A 437 23.89 -23.38 12.42
N ASN A 438 25.00 -22.71 12.15
CA ASN A 438 25.89 -23.04 11.06
C ASN A 438 26.72 -24.27 11.42
N ASP A 439 26.55 -25.37 10.68
CA ASP A 439 27.32 -26.61 10.81
C ASP A 439 28.60 -26.62 9.95
N GLY A 440 28.94 -25.48 9.35
CA GLY A 440 30.03 -25.29 8.39
C GLY A 440 29.55 -25.23 6.94
N SER A 441 28.23 -25.28 6.70
CA SER A 441 27.65 -25.14 5.36
C SER A 441 27.74 -23.73 4.79
N LEU A 442 27.77 -22.69 5.63
CA LEU A 442 28.02 -21.30 5.21
C LEU A 442 29.48 -20.95 5.53
N ALA A 443 30.31 -20.74 4.51
CA ALA A 443 31.76 -20.57 4.64
C ALA A 443 32.30 -19.28 3.98
N ALA A 444 31.55 -18.69 3.05
CA ALA A 444 31.90 -17.47 2.33
C ALA A 444 30.91 -16.34 2.63
N HIS A 445 31.38 -15.10 2.53
CA HIS A 445 30.52 -13.92 2.65
C HIS A 445 29.40 -13.97 1.61
N GLY A 446 28.16 -13.80 2.05
CA GLY A 446 26.97 -13.84 1.21
C GLY A 446 26.38 -15.24 1.00
N ASP A 447 26.98 -16.31 1.57
CA ASP A 447 26.34 -17.62 1.60
C ASP A 447 25.00 -17.53 2.33
N THR A 448 23.98 -18.24 1.84
CA THR A 448 22.63 -18.24 2.40
C THR A 448 22.14 -19.64 2.71
N ALA A 449 21.35 -19.79 3.78
CA ALA A 449 20.51 -20.97 4.01
C ALA A 449 19.06 -20.55 4.20
N ASP A 450 18.13 -21.33 3.64
CA ASP A 450 16.70 -21.11 3.72
C ASP A 450 15.96 -22.36 4.25
N ALA A 451 14.81 -22.14 4.88
CA ALA A 451 13.91 -23.19 5.32
C ALA A 451 12.46 -22.69 5.40
N THR A 452 11.54 -23.63 5.59
CA THR A 452 10.17 -23.36 6.00
C THR A 452 9.97 -23.87 7.42
N VAL A 453 9.51 -23.00 8.31
CA VAL A 453 9.00 -23.39 9.63
C VAL A 453 7.52 -23.75 9.46
N VAL A 454 7.17 -25.00 9.72
CA VAL A 454 5.78 -25.49 9.63
C VAL A 454 5.19 -25.55 11.03
N ILE A 455 4.17 -24.74 11.29
CA ILE A 455 3.41 -24.70 12.53
C ILE A 455 2.13 -25.50 12.32
N SER A 456 1.95 -26.59 13.06
CA SER A 456 0.75 -27.43 13.02
C SER A 456 -0.10 -27.19 14.26
N TRP A 457 -1.41 -26.99 14.09
CA TRP A 457 -2.33 -26.79 15.20
C TRP A 457 -3.65 -27.51 15.03
N THR A 458 -4.33 -27.76 16.15
CA THR A 458 -5.67 -28.36 16.19
C THR A 458 -6.54 -27.50 17.10
N GLU A 459 -7.70 -27.08 16.61
CA GLU A 459 -8.71 -26.46 17.47
C GLU A 459 -9.31 -27.53 18.40
N THR A 460 -9.40 -27.23 19.69
CA THR A 460 -9.82 -28.19 20.72
C THR A 460 -11.20 -28.76 20.40
N GLY A 461 -11.27 -30.08 20.23
CA GLY A 461 -12.51 -30.79 19.91
C GLY A 461 -12.84 -30.89 18.42
N SER A 462 -12.13 -30.19 17.53
CA SER A 462 -12.36 -30.28 16.08
C SER A 462 -11.89 -31.61 15.47
N GLY A 463 -10.78 -32.16 15.97
CA GLY A 463 -10.10 -33.32 15.37
C GLY A 463 -9.42 -33.02 14.02
N ILE A 464 -9.37 -31.75 13.61
CA ILE A 464 -8.76 -31.30 12.35
C ILE A 464 -7.43 -30.61 12.65
N THR A 465 -6.35 -31.08 12.02
CA THR A 465 -5.04 -30.43 12.09
C THR A 465 -4.86 -29.49 10.89
N ASN A 466 -4.54 -28.23 11.19
CA ASN A 466 -4.22 -27.18 10.23
C ASN A 466 -2.72 -26.85 10.28
N THR A 467 -2.22 -26.18 9.24
CA THR A 467 -0.80 -25.80 9.13
C THR A 467 -0.63 -24.36 8.62
N ALA A 468 0.45 -23.71 9.07
CA ALA A 468 0.90 -22.40 8.63
C ALA A 468 2.40 -22.49 8.40
N ASP A 469 2.81 -21.91 7.28
CA ASP A 469 4.20 -21.95 6.82
C ASP A 469 4.81 -20.56 6.99
N LEU A 470 5.99 -20.52 7.59
CA LEU A 470 6.80 -19.32 7.75
C LEU A 470 8.11 -19.51 6.99
N ALA A 471 8.39 -18.63 6.02
CA ALA A 471 9.67 -18.62 5.33
C ALA A 471 10.76 -18.04 6.23
N VAL A 472 11.88 -18.74 6.36
CA VAL A 472 13.04 -18.26 7.12
C VAL A 472 14.30 -18.36 6.28
N ASP A 473 15.16 -17.35 6.38
CA ASP A 473 16.45 -17.33 5.72
C ASP A 473 17.52 -16.73 6.62
N VAL A 474 18.78 -17.07 6.33
CA VAL A 474 19.95 -16.50 6.98
C VAL A 474 20.99 -16.16 5.93
N ILE A 475 21.61 -14.99 6.06
CA ILE A 475 22.77 -14.57 5.27
C ILE A 475 24.01 -14.62 6.16
N PHE A 476 25.07 -15.28 5.69
CA PHE A 476 26.34 -15.33 6.38
C PHE A 476 27.23 -14.16 5.97
N ASN A 477 27.50 -13.28 6.92
CA ASN A 477 28.45 -12.20 6.79
C ASN A 477 29.79 -12.66 7.35
N LYS A 478 30.64 -13.18 6.46
CA LYS A 478 32.05 -13.35 6.80
C LYS A 478 32.70 -11.98 6.83
N ALA A 479 33.44 -11.67 7.90
CA ALA A 479 34.27 -10.47 7.93
C ALA A 479 35.27 -10.55 6.77
N ALA A 480 35.36 -9.49 5.97
CA ALA A 480 36.30 -9.41 4.86
C ALA A 480 37.73 -9.25 5.40
N GLU A 481 38.44 -10.37 5.58
CA GLU A 481 39.89 -10.37 5.75
C GLU A 481 40.50 -9.61 4.54
N MET A 482 41.42 -8.66 4.78
CA MET A 482 42.16 -8.01 3.69
C MET A 482 42.75 -9.09 2.77
N THR A 483 42.41 -9.04 1.49
CA THR A 483 42.95 -10.01 0.51
C THR A 483 44.21 -9.47 -0.16
N LYS A 484 44.99 -10.35 -0.79
CA LYS A 484 46.19 -9.98 -1.55
C LYS A 484 45.88 -8.85 -2.54
N GLU A 485 46.79 -7.88 -2.66
CA GLU A 485 46.74 -6.69 -3.55
C GLU A 485 45.74 -5.60 -3.15
N TRP A 486 44.98 -5.78 -2.05
CA TRP A 486 44.15 -4.70 -1.54
C TRP A 486 45.00 -3.54 -1.04
N THR A 487 44.54 -2.32 -1.35
CA THR A 487 45.17 -1.08 -0.87
C THR A 487 44.16 -0.27 -0.06
N ILE A 488 44.51 0.04 1.19
CA ILE A 488 43.79 1.02 2.00
C ILE A 488 44.46 2.38 1.82
N GLY A 489 43.72 3.37 1.31
CA GLY A 489 44.16 4.77 1.31
C GLY A 489 43.60 5.53 2.50
N ILE A 490 44.46 6.24 3.24
CA ILE A 490 44.07 7.21 4.28
C ILE A 490 44.43 8.60 3.79
N ASP A 491 43.43 9.46 3.68
CA ASP A 491 43.59 10.88 3.38
C ASP A 491 43.28 11.68 4.64
N PHE A 492 44.19 12.57 5.00
CA PHE A 492 44.02 13.45 6.15
C PHE A 492 43.55 14.85 5.77
N GLY A 493 43.24 15.07 4.49
CA GLY A 493 42.65 16.30 3.98
C GLY A 493 41.15 16.42 4.23
N SER A 494 40.62 17.61 3.91
CA SER A 494 39.18 17.89 3.91
C SER A 494 38.52 17.67 2.55
N THR A 495 39.31 17.56 1.49
CA THR A 495 38.85 17.40 0.11
C THR A 495 39.49 16.16 -0.49
N THR A 496 38.66 15.29 -1.06
CA THR A 496 39.13 14.12 -1.82
C THR A 496 40.08 14.56 -2.94
N PRO A 497 41.26 13.94 -3.09
CA PRO A 497 42.24 14.36 -4.09
C PRO A 497 41.65 14.25 -5.49
N ALA A 498 41.90 15.24 -6.34
CA ALA A 498 41.38 15.25 -7.70
C ALA A 498 41.96 14.07 -8.50
N GLY A 499 41.13 13.10 -8.89
CA GLY A 499 41.54 11.93 -9.67
C GLY A 499 41.82 10.67 -8.86
N ALA A 500 41.80 10.73 -7.52
CA ALA A 500 41.99 9.55 -6.69
C ALA A 500 40.77 8.60 -6.76
N THR A 501 41.08 7.31 -6.89
CA THR A 501 40.29 6.18 -6.38
C THR A 501 39.98 6.38 -4.89
N VAL A 502 39.01 5.67 -4.30
CA VAL A 502 38.43 6.07 -3.00
C VAL A 502 39.47 6.06 -1.86
N PHE A 503 39.60 7.17 -1.13
CA PHE A 503 40.42 7.24 0.09
C PHE A 503 39.53 7.43 1.31
N ASN A 504 39.92 6.81 2.43
CA ASN A 504 39.27 7.00 3.72
C ASN A 504 39.62 8.39 4.24
N GLN A 505 38.64 9.28 4.17
CA GLN A 505 38.76 10.66 4.65
C GLN A 505 38.69 10.66 6.17
N MET A 506 39.81 10.99 6.81
CA MET A 506 39.85 11.29 8.24
C MET A 506 39.37 12.73 8.43
N GLY A 507 38.05 12.94 8.26
CA GLY A 507 37.40 14.24 8.16
C GLY A 507 37.65 15.19 9.35
N PRO A 508 37.13 16.44 9.35
CA PRO A 508 37.75 17.50 10.12
C PRO A 508 37.62 17.46 11.68
N TYR A 509 38.36 16.58 12.38
CA TYR A 509 38.65 16.60 13.83
C TYR A 509 39.64 17.70 14.33
N GLY A 510 39.34 19.00 14.19
CA GLY A 510 40.07 20.05 14.94
C GLY A 510 40.29 21.39 14.24
N GLY A 511 40.24 22.49 15.01
CA GLY A 511 40.34 23.87 14.53
C GLY A 511 41.76 24.34 14.20
N ASN A 512 41.83 25.49 13.50
CA ASN A 512 43.10 26.12 13.08
C ASN A 512 44.08 26.36 14.24
N ASN A 513 45.33 26.68 13.87
CA ASN A 513 46.54 26.98 14.65
C ASN A 513 46.42 27.94 15.88
N THR A 514 45.22 28.35 16.29
CA THR A 514 44.96 29.22 17.45
C THR A 514 43.89 28.73 18.42
N THR A 515 43.18 27.65 18.08
CA THR A 515 42.18 27.05 18.99
C THR A 515 42.74 25.72 19.48
N PRO A 516 42.75 25.43 20.80
CA PRO A 516 43.11 24.11 21.30
C PRO A 516 42.25 23.04 20.60
N GLY A 517 42.85 22.31 19.66
CA GLY A 517 42.31 21.07 19.10
C GLY A 517 42.30 19.98 20.15
N VAL A 518 41.78 18.81 19.78
CA VAL A 518 41.63 17.62 20.64
C VAL A 518 42.85 17.46 21.56
N ALA A 519 42.61 17.26 22.85
CA ALA A 519 43.65 17.22 23.88
C ALA A 519 44.80 16.27 23.47
N ALA A 520 46.03 16.60 23.87
CA ALA A 520 47.15 15.66 23.82
C ALA A 520 46.68 14.30 24.37
N ASP A 521 46.94 13.22 23.61
CA ASP A 521 46.58 11.82 23.89
C ASP A 521 45.19 11.32 23.43
N ALA A 522 44.45 12.05 22.59
CA ALA A 522 43.21 11.52 22.00
C ALA A 522 43.48 10.65 20.75
N ALA A 523 42.95 9.42 20.73
CA ALA A 523 42.97 8.56 19.56
C ALA A 523 41.84 8.94 18.58
N ILE A 524 42.14 9.07 17.29
CA ILE A 524 41.13 9.17 16.23
C ILE A 524 40.99 7.79 15.61
N THR A 525 39.79 7.22 15.67
CA THR A 525 39.48 5.87 15.20
C THR A 525 38.55 5.92 13.98
N ASN A 526 38.88 5.18 12.93
CA ASN A 526 37.96 4.88 11.82
C ASN A 526 37.81 3.36 11.68
N SER A 527 36.60 2.86 11.92
CA SER A 527 36.24 1.44 11.87
C SER A 527 35.43 1.06 10.62
N SER A 528 35.28 1.98 9.66
CA SER A 528 34.56 1.76 8.40
C SER A 528 35.47 2.07 7.22
N LEU A 529 36.60 1.35 7.15
CA LEU A 529 37.56 1.51 6.07
C LEU A 529 37.01 0.91 4.77
N VAL A 530 37.31 1.57 3.66
CA VAL A 530 37.16 1.04 2.29
C VAL A 530 38.53 0.99 1.62
N ASP A 531 38.70 0.09 0.65
CA ASP A 531 39.89 0.07 -0.19
C ASP A 531 39.81 1.16 -1.27
N ILE A 532 40.85 1.27 -2.09
CA ILE A 532 40.86 2.23 -3.20
C ILE A 532 39.78 1.95 -4.26
N GLU A 533 39.28 0.72 -4.39
CA GLU A 533 38.19 0.37 -5.30
C GLU A 533 36.79 0.59 -4.69
N ASN A 534 36.71 1.14 -3.48
CA ASN A 534 35.48 1.36 -2.69
C ASN A 534 34.85 0.07 -2.13
N ALA A 535 35.60 -1.03 -2.05
CA ALA A 535 35.19 -2.24 -1.36
C ALA A 535 35.38 -2.06 0.16
N PRO A 536 34.39 -2.38 1.00
CA PRO A 536 34.54 -2.30 2.45
C PRO A 536 35.61 -3.27 2.97
N VAL A 537 36.51 -2.75 3.80
CA VAL A 537 37.56 -3.52 4.48
C VAL A 537 37.11 -3.81 5.91
N SER A 538 36.21 -4.78 6.03
CA SER A 538 35.57 -5.12 7.30
C SER A 538 36.56 -5.78 8.27
N GLY A 539 36.54 -5.38 9.54
CA GLY A 539 37.38 -5.96 10.59
C GLY A 539 38.78 -5.32 10.70
N VAL A 540 39.17 -4.45 9.77
CA VAL A 540 40.36 -3.61 9.90
C VAL A 540 39.96 -2.26 10.47
N GLU A 541 40.61 -1.82 11.54
CA GLU A 541 40.45 -0.46 12.08
C GLU A 541 41.73 0.35 11.89
N PHE A 542 41.56 1.66 11.71
CA PHE A 542 42.66 2.61 11.69
C PHE A 542 42.60 3.53 12.90
N ILE A 543 43.72 3.63 13.61
CA ILE A 543 43.85 4.44 14.83
C ILE A 543 45.03 5.40 14.65
N LEU A 544 44.77 6.69 14.79
CA LEU A 544 45.80 7.73 14.89
C LEU A 544 45.97 8.16 16.36
N GLN A 545 47.18 8.09 16.88
CA GLN A 545 47.57 8.60 18.20
C GLN A 545 48.78 9.54 18.08
N ASN A 546 48.95 10.45 19.03
CA ASN A 546 50.14 11.30 19.11
C ASN A 546 50.45 11.63 20.59
N ALA A 547 51.68 12.02 20.90
CA ALA A 547 52.05 12.43 22.27
C ALA A 547 52.38 13.92 22.42
N GLY A 548 51.72 14.76 21.62
CA GLY A 548 51.92 16.20 21.63
C GLY A 548 50.63 16.96 21.36
N GLN A 549 50.72 18.26 21.14
CA GLN A 549 49.58 19.02 20.64
C GLN A 549 49.48 18.83 19.12
N ILE A 550 48.39 18.22 18.64
CA ILE A 550 48.04 18.28 17.22
C ILE A 550 47.50 19.68 16.94
N ALA A 551 48.11 20.39 16.00
CA ALA A 551 47.53 21.58 15.41
C ALA A 551 47.22 21.23 13.95
N TRP A 552 45.95 21.04 13.64
CA TRP A 552 45.54 20.89 12.25
C TRP A 552 45.60 22.25 11.56
N ASP A 553 46.40 22.32 10.51
CA ASP A 553 46.49 23.51 9.67
C ASP A 553 45.74 23.26 8.37
N TYR A 554 44.50 23.74 8.31
CA TYR A 554 43.74 23.79 7.07
C TYR A 554 44.27 24.90 6.19
N GLY A 555 44.83 24.50 5.06
CA GLY A 555 45.30 25.43 4.05
C GLY A 555 46.59 26.12 4.46
N LEU A 556 47.68 25.64 3.86
CA LEU A 556 48.77 26.53 3.52
C LEU A 556 48.28 27.53 2.45
N GLY A 557 47.46 28.49 2.88
CA GLY A 557 47.07 29.66 2.11
C GLY A 557 48.31 30.49 1.82
N GLY A 558 49.10 30.05 0.84
CA GLY A 558 50.41 30.63 0.55
C GLY A 558 51.34 29.78 -0.31
N VAL A 559 51.06 28.49 -0.59
CA VAL A 559 51.89 27.73 -1.54
C VAL A 559 51.49 28.12 -2.97
N GLY A 560 52.30 28.99 -3.59
CA GLY A 560 52.05 29.54 -4.93
C GLY A 560 52.31 28.58 -6.09
N GLU A 561 52.68 27.33 -5.80
CA GLU A 561 52.87 26.27 -6.80
C GLU A 561 52.15 25.02 -6.30
N LEU A 562 50.86 24.92 -6.62
CA LEU A 562 50.12 23.67 -6.51
C LEU A 562 50.73 22.72 -7.54
N GLY A 563 51.47 21.71 -7.10
CA GLY A 563 51.61 20.50 -7.89
C GLY A 563 50.23 19.95 -8.22
N THR A 564 50.09 19.28 -9.36
CA THR A 564 48.85 18.55 -9.67
C THR A 564 48.61 17.51 -8.58
N ASP A 565 47.48 17.63 -7.86
CA ASP A 565 46.90 16.54 -7.06
C ASP A 565 46.91 15.26 -7.90
N GLY A 566 47.27 14.13 -7.26
CA GLY A 566 47.70 12.87 -7.87
C GLY A 566 46.96 12.45 -9.15
N ASP A 567 47.70 11.87 -10.09
CA ASP A 567 47.19 11.37 -11.38
C ASP A 567 46.29 10.13 -11.29
N GLY A 568 45.72 9.85 -10.12
CA GLY A 568 44.89 8.67 -9.85
C GLY A 568 45.66 7.38 -9.65
N ALA A 569 47.00 7.40 -9.59
CA ALA A 569 47.79 6.28 -9.09
C ALA A 569 48.01 6.37 -7.56
N LEU A 570 48.24 5.21 -6.92
CA LEU A 570 48.80 5.04 -5.56
C LEU A 570 49.78 6.18 -5.23
N ILE A 571 49.84 6.68 -3.98
CA ILE A 571 50.74 7.79 -3.58
C ILE A 571 52.08 7.68 -4.31
N THR A 572 52.24 8.47 -5.37
CA THR A 572 53.48 8.50 -6.13
C THR A 572 54.28 9.70 -5.68
N ASN A 573 55.55 9.71 -6.04
CA ASN A 573 56.47 10.84 -5.92
C ASN A 573 56.01 12.15 -6.62
N ALA A 574 54.82 12.20 -7.21
CA ALA A 574 54.21 13.39 -7.80
C ALA A 574 52.95 13.89 -7.06
N SER A 575 52.44 13.15 -6.07
CA SER A 575 51.20 13.51 -5.36
C SER A 575 51.46 14.64 -4.36
N VAL A 576 50.82 15.80 -4.52
CA VAL A 576 50.87 16.91 -3.56
C VAL A 576 49.49 17.08 -2.94
N PHE A 577 49.28 16.56 -1.73
CA PHE A 577 48.02 16.77 -1.00
C PHE A 577 47.99 18.21 -0.47
N ALA A 578 46.94 18.96 -0.80
CA ALA A 578 46.79 20.37 -0.39
C ALA A 578 46.62 20.56 1.14
N ASP A 579 46.22 19.49 1.83
CA ASP A 579 45.95 19.45 3.28
C ASP A 579 46.84 18.39 3.95
N ALA A 580 47.21 18.60 5.23
CA ALA A 580 48.02 17.65 5.98
C ALA A 580 47.80 17.74 7.50
N LEU A 581 48.02 16.63 8.20
CA LEU A 581 48.18 16.63 9.67
C LEU A 581 49.50 17.29 10.02
N ILE A 582 49.51 18.22 10.98
CA ILE A 582 50.74 18.79 11.52
C ILE A 582 50.78 18.58 13.03
N CYS A 583 51.87 18.01 13.53
CA CYS A 583 52.24 18.07 14.94
C CYS A 583 53.30 19.16 15.11
N ASN A 584 53.01 20.15 15.94
CA ASN A 584 53.88 21.29 16.22
C ASN A 584 53.90 21.58 17.73
N ASP A 585 55.05 22.02 18.26
CA ASP A 585 55.10 22.63 19.59
C ASP A 585 54.45 24.02 19.51
N ALA A 586 53.28 24.18 20.13
CA ALA A 586 52.50 25.41 20.17
C ALA A 586 53.25 26.65 20.72
N SER A 587 54.47 26.50 21.23
CA SER A 587 55.27 27.59 21.77
C SER A 587 56.32 28.19 20.82
N GLY A 588 56.37 27.79 19.54
CA GLY A 588 57.30 28.36 18.56
C GLY A 588 58.76 28.03 18.86
N ARG A 589 59.02 26.94 19.59
CA ARG A 589 60.36 26.40 19.82
C ARG A 589 60.74 25.46 18.69
N ILE A 590 62.03 25.41 18.40
CA ILE A 590 62.65 24.37 17.58
C ILE A 590 62.33 23.03 18.25
N LEU A 591 61.74 22.07 17.53
CA LEU A 591 61.50 20.72 18.06
C LEU A 591 62.84 20.18 18.58
N THR A 592 62.85 19.64 19.79
CA THR A 592 64.01 18.85 20.20
C THR A 592 63.85 17.51 19.51
N ALA A 593 64.75 17.19 18.58
CA ALA A 593 64.71 15.93 17.83
C ALA A 593 64.42 14.74 18.77
N GLY A 594 63.40 13.95 18.44
CA GLY A 594 62.98 12.76 19.20
C GLY A 594 61.97 12.99 20.33
N VAL A 595 61.37 14.18 20.48
CA VAL A 595 60.31 14.43 21.49
C VAL A 595 58.90 14.29 20.93
N ASP A 596 58.65 14.74 19.70
CA ASP A 596 57.33 14.67 19.06
C ASP A 596 57.19 13.42 18.19
N PHE A 597 56.04 12.77 18.23
CA PHE A 597 55.72 11.60 17.41
C PHE A 597 54.22 11.49 17.09
N MET A 598 53.91 10.92 15.94
CA MET A 598 52.59 10.36 15.60
C MET A 598 52.71 8.84 15.47
N TYR A 599 51.70 8.12 15.97
CA TYR A 599 51.50 6.70 15.73
C TYR A 599 50.25 6.49 14.89
N PHE A 600 50.38 5.62 13.89
CA PHE A 600 49.28 5.13 13.08
C PHE A 600 49.24 3.63 13.27
N THR A 601 48.10 3.11 13.74
CA THR A 601 47.91 1.68 13.98
C THR A 601 46.80 1.18 13.10
N PHE A 602 47.11 0.19 12.27
CA PHE A 602 46.10 -0.67 11.66
C PHE A 602 45.91 -1.89 12.54
N THR A 603 44.69 -2.23 12.90
CA THR A 603 44.33 -3.44 13.66
C THR A 603 43.52 -4.39 12.77
N GLY A 604 43.46 -5.68 13.11
CA GLY A 604 42.67 -6.67 12.36
C GLY A 604 43.24 -7.02 10.97
N LEU A 605 44.51 -6.70 10.72
CA LEU A 605 45.24 -7.14 9.54
C LEU A 605 45.47 -8.65 9.55
N ASP A 606 45.56 -9.28 8.39
CA ASP A 606 45.90 -10.70 8.27
C ASP A 606 47.41 -10.91 8.52
N ASP A 607 47.74 -11.72 9.53
CA ASP A 607 49.12 -12.08 9.90
C ASP A 607 49.83 -12.96 8.84
N SER A 608 49.07 -13.49 7.86
CA SER A 608 49.62 -14.28 6.75
C SER A 608 50.16 -13.44 5.59
N LEU A 609 49.85 -12.14 5.59
CA LEU A 609 50.25 -11.18 4.56
C LEU A 609 51.43 -10.33 5.03
N VAL A 610 52.06 -9.64 4.07
CA VAL A 610 53.02 -8.57 4.32
C VAL A 610 52.49 -7.29 3.69
N TYR A 611 52.93 -6.14 4.20
CA TYR A 611 52.34 -4.86 3.81
C TYR A 611 53.39 -3.88 3.31
N ASP A 612 53.08 -3.16 2.23
CA ASP A 612 53.87 -2.00 1.81
C ASP A 612 53.17 -0.72 2.23
N LEU A 613 53.91 0.12 2.95
CA LEU A 613 53.51 1.45 3.38
C LEU A 613 54.12 2.49 2.44
N SER A 614 53.27 3.37 1.90
CA SER A 614 53.71 4.65 1.36
C SER A 614 53.08 5.78 2.17
N ALA A 615 53.89 6.71 2.68
CA ALA A 615 53.40 7.81 3.50
C ALA A 615 54.34 9.01 3.45
N GLY A 616 53.79 10.21 3.67
CA GLY A 616 54.60 11.42 3.74
C GLY A 616 53.87 12.71 3.40
N PHE A 617 54.67 13.74 3.13
CA PHE A 617 54.26 15.07 2.74
C PHE A 617 55.43 15.80 2.09
N ASP A 618 55.25 16.32 0.86
CA ASP A 618 56.29 17.05 0.12
C ASP A 618 56.08 18.57 0.19
N ARG A 619 57.10 19.28 0.71
CA ARG A 619 57.07 20.75 0.86
C ARG A 619 58.38 21.46 0.53
N ASP A 620 59.35 20.78 -0.09
CA ASP A 620 60.65 21.37 -0.43
C ASP A 620 61.26 22.20 0.74
N ASN A 621 61.19 21.66 1.95
CA ASN A 621 61.73 22.29 3.13
C ASN A 621 62.08 21.23 4.18
N ALA A 622 63.36 21.14 4.52
CA ALA A 622 63.88 20.21 5.53
C ALA A 622 63.24 20.38 6.93
N ASN A 623 62.51 21.48 7.18
CA ASN A 623 61.68 21.62 8.37
C ASN A 623 60.55 20.58 8.49
N PHE A 624 60.27 19.82 7.42
CA PHE A 624 59.26 18.77 7.33
C PHE A 624 59.88 17.36 7.17
N ASP A 625 61.18 17.20 7.43
CA ASP A 625 61.80 15.88 7.39
C ASP A 625 61.30 15.02 8.57
N VAL A 626 60.83 13.82 8.24
CA VAL A 626 60.19 12.88 9.17
C VAL A 626 60.86 11.51 8.99
N LEU A 627 61.25 10.89 10.10
CA LEU A 627 61.62 9.49 10.17
C LEU A 627 60.37 8.64 10.39
N TRP A 628 60.10 7.77 9.44
CA TRP A 628 59.05 6.76 9.51
C TRP A 628 59.65 5.44 9.97
N SER A 629 58.99 4.74 10.89
CA SER A 629 59.41 3.40 11.32
C SER A 629 58.21 2.48 11.52
N ALA A 630 58.32 1.25 11.03
CA ALA A 630 57.33 0.18 11.16
C ALA A 630 58.04 -1.18 11.05
N ASP A 631 57.62 -2.17 11.83
CA ASP A 631 58.19 -3.55 11.81
C ASP A 631 59.73 -3.61 11.82
N GLY A 632 60.36 -2.79 12.68
CA GLY A 632 61.83 -2.71 12.78
C GLY A 632 62.54 -2.05 11.59
N GLN A 633 61.82 -1.66 10.53
CA GLN A 633 62.33 -0.88 9.41
C GLN A 633 62.20 0.63 9.69
N SER A 634 63.03 1.44 9.02
CA SER A 634 62.88 2.89 9.06
C SER A 634 63.37 3.58 7.79
N ALA A 635 62.71 4.68 7.42
CA ALA A 635 63.07 5.50 6.27
C ALA A 635 62.79 6.97 6.60
N GLN A 636 63.62 7.88 6.10
CA GLN A 636 63.50 9.31 6.35
C GLN A 636 63.06 10.04 5.07
N THR A 637 62.11 10.97 5.18
CA THR A 637 61.85 11.93 4.10
C THR A 637 63.02 12.91 3.98
N ALA A 638 63.25 13.42 2.77
CA ALA A 638 64.32 14.36 2.45
C ALA A 638 63.76 15.52 1.60
N ASN A 639 62.98 16.40 2.22
CA ASN A 639 62.32 17.54 1.59
C ASN A 639 63.33 18.59 1.08
N THR A 640 64.01 18.25 -0.02
CA THR A 640 65.16 18.95 -0.61
C THR A 640 64.83 19.60 -1.96
N GLY A 641 63.56 19.60 -2.34
CA GLY A 641 63.04 20.24 -3.57
C GLY A 641 63.13 19.40 -4.81
N ALA A 642 63.65 18.18 -4.68
CA ALA A 642 63.42 17.14 -5.65
C ALA A 642 61.98 16.62 -5.47
N ALA A 643 61.22 16.54 -6.56
CA ALA A 643 59.87 15.99 -6.56
C ALA A 643 59.84 14.60 -5.89
N GLY A 644 58.94 14.44 -4.91
CA GLY A 644 58.67 13.18 -4.22
C GLY A 644 59.64 12.83 -3.10
N ALA A 645 60.59 13.72 -2.80
CA ALA A 645 61.50 13.53 -1.69
C ALA A 645 60.80 13.69 -0.32
N GLY A 646 59.55 14.16 -0.31
CA GLY A 646 58.67 14.20 0.86
C GLY A 646 57.96 12.90 1.24
N TYR A 647 58.13 11.82 0.49
CA TYR A 647 57.49 10.52 0.75
C TYR A 647 58.50 9.42 1.03
N VAL A 648 58.09 8.43 1.82
CA VAL A 648 58.86 7.20 2.05
C VAL A 648 58.05 5.98 1.63
N ASN A 649 58.77 4.91 1.30
CA ASN A 649 58.21 3.58 1.14
C ASN A 649 58.90 2.62 2.12
N LEU A 650 58.12 1.89 2.90
CA LEU A 650 58.58 0.74 3.69
C LEU A 650 57.86 -0.50 3.16
N THR A 651 58.60 -1.52 2.76
CA THR A 651 58.03 -2.68 2.05
C THR A 651 58.18 -3.96 2.86
N GLY A 652 57.24 -4.89 2.70
CA GLY A 652 57.29 -6.20 3.35
C GLY A 652 57.15 -6.14 4.87
N LEU A 653 56.33 -5.22 5.37
CA LEU A 653 56.04 -5.06 6.80
C LEU A 653 55.16 -6.21 7.30
N GLY A 654 55.55 -6.85 8.40
CA GLY A 654 54.72 -7.79 9.14
C GLY A 654 53.90 -7.12 10.24
N THR A 655 52.84 -7.80 10.67
CA THR A 655 52.08 -7.48 11.90
C THR A 655 52.80 -8.03 13.13
N ASP A 656 52.33 -7.65 14.32
CA ASP A 656 52.81 -8.18 15.60
C ASP A 656 52.34 -9.62 15.94
N GLY A 657 51.66 -10.30 15.01
CA GLY A 657 51.05 -11.62 15.22
C GLY A 657 49.69 -11.59 15.93
N SER A 658 49.09 -10.40 16.08
CA SER A 658 47.71 -10.20 16.51
C SER A 658 46.96 -9.28 15.53
N GLY A 659 47.44 -9.19 14.28
CA GLY A 659 46.89 -8.33 13.25
C GLY A 659 47.15 -6.83 13.44
N ASN A 660 48.10 -6.42 14.31
CA ASN A 660 48.43 -5.00 14.45
C ASN A 660 49.70 -4.62 13.69
N LEU A 661 49.63 -3.54 12.92
CA LEU A 661 50.79 -2.86 12.35
C LEU A 661 50.88 -1.45 12.91
N VAL A 662 51.91 -1.19 13.72
CA VAL A 662 52.18 0.13 14.31
C VAL A 662 53.24 0.86 13.51
N ILE A 663 52.87 2.03 13.00
CA ILE A 663 53.70 2.92 12.21
C ILE A 663 53.97 4.16 13.04
N SER A 664 55.22 4.58 13.12
CA SER A 664 55.62 5.79 13.83
C SER A 664 56.21 6.82 12.87
N ALA A 665 55.87 8.09 13.07
CA ALA A 665 56.43 9.25 12.38
C ALA A 665 57.05 10.20 13.41
N THR A 666 58.35 10.44 13.32
CA THR A 666 59.14 11.22 14.29
C THR A 666 59.93 12.30 13.57
N GLY A 667 59.94 13.53 14.08
CA GLY A 667 60.73 14.63 13.50
C GLY A 667 62.24 14.38 13.62
N VAL A 668 63.01 14.71 12.58
CA VAL A 668 64.47 14.50 12.54
C VAL A 668 65.28 15.79 12.47
N GLY A 669 66.44 15.80 13.11
CA GLY A 669 67.41 16.90 12.99
C GLY A 669 66.85 18.26 13.43
N ALA A 670 66.75 19.19 12.47
CA ALA A 670 66.21 20.54 12.68
C ALA A 670 64.74 20.68 12.23
N ALA A 671 64.06 19.56 11.94
CA ALA A 671 62.64 19.56 11.58
C ALA A 671 61.85 20.31 12.66
N ALA A 672 61.03 21.27 12.21
CA ALA A 672 60.18 22.06 13.09
C ALA A 672 58.76 21.47 13.20
N HIS A 673 58.42 20.53 12.32
CA HIS A 673 57.08 19.96 12.19
C HIS A 673 57.14 18.48 11.82
N ILE A 674 56.18 17.70 12.32
CA ILE A 674 55.86 16.38 11.76
C ILE A 674 54.61 16.58 10.91
N THR A 675 54.70 16.29 9.62
CA THR A 675 53.58 16.50 8.70
C THR A 675 53.29 15.24 7.88
N VAL A 676 52.01 14.91 7.78
CA VAL A 676 51.52 13.75 7.02
C VAL A 676 50.32 14.17 6.18
N GLY A 677 50.47 14.14 4.85
CA GLY A 677 49.40 14.46 3.91
C GLY A 677 48.49 13.27 3.67
N ALA A 678 49.08 12.11 3.37
CA ALA A 678 48.36 10.88 3.11
C ALA A 678 49.21 9.64 3.42
N MET A 679 48.53 8.49 3.45
CA MET A 679 49.12 7.17 3.63
C MET A 679 48.39 6.14 2.78
N THR A 680 49.11 5.17 2.24
CA THR A 680 48.54 3.93 1.68
C THR A 680 49.19 2.72 2.31
N LEU A 681 48.38 1.70 2.61
CA LEU A 681 48.82 0.38 3.04
C LEU A 681 48.36 -0.66 2.02
N THR A 682 49.29 -1.34 1.37
CA THR A 682 48.99 -2.36 0.35
C THR A 682 49.36 -3.75 0.85
N ALA A 683 48.46 -4.73 0.74
CA ALA A 683 48.68 -6.09 1.21
C ALA A 683 49.28 -7.00 0.12
N PHE A 684 50.23 -7.85 0.48
CA PHE A 684 50.87 -8.84 -0.39
C PHE A 684 50.97 -10.19 0.29
N SER A 685 51.02 -11.28 -0.48
CA SER A 685 51.29 -12.60 0.09
C SER A 685 52.75 -12.69 0.55
N ALA A 686 52.94 -13.14 1.80
CA ALA A 686 54.25 -13.48 2.34
C ALA A 686 54.90 -14.57 1.47
N GLY A 687 55.86 -14.19 0.61
CA GLY A 687 56.55 -15.10 -0.30
C GLY A 687 56.58 -14.67 -1.77
N SER A 688 55.94 -13.55 -2.13
CA SER A 688 55.98 -12.99 -3.49
C SER A 688 57.05 -11.94 -3.72
N THR A 689 58.12 -11.88 -2.90
CA THR A 689 59.29 -11.08 -3.25
C THR A 689 59.97 -11.68 -4.47
N GLU A 690 59.43 -11.39 -5.67
CA GLU A 690 60.27 -11.39 -6.85
C GLU A 690 61.44 -10.46 -6.53
N PRO A 691 62.68 -10.95 -6.53
CA PRO A 691 63.81 -10.10 -6.21
C PRO A 691 63.81 -8.92 -7.18
N PRO A 692 64.15 -7.70 -6.73
CA PRO A 692 64.26 -6.56 -7.64
C PRO A 692 65.33 -6.85 -8.69
N VAL A 693 65.04 -6.48 -9.94
CA VAL A 693 66.00 -6.54 -11.03
C VAL A 693 66.98 -5.37 -10.84
N ILE A 694 68.13 -5.65 -10.26
CA ILE A 694 69.14 -4.63 -9.95
C ILE A 694 69.95 -4.16 -11.17
N SER A 695 69.95 -4.92 -12.27
CA SER A 695 70.48 -4.42 -13.53
C SER A 695 69.96 -5.20 -14.73
N ALA A 696 69.75 -4.49 -15.83
CA ALA A 696 69.53 -5.06 -17.15
C ALA A 696 70.67 -4.62 -18.06
N SER A 697 71.35 -5.56 -18.70
CA SER A 697 72.41 -5.27 -19.67
C SER A 697 72.21 -6.06 -20.95
N VAL A 698 72.61 -5.48 -22.08
CA VAL A 698 72.61 -6.18 -23.36
C VAL A 698 74.06 -6.55 -23.70
N SER A 699 74.37 -7.84 -23.72
CA SER A 699 75.70 -8.34 -24.06
C SER A 699 75.59 -9.50 -25.04
N GLY A 700 76.27 -9.40 -26.19
CA GLY A 700 76.23 -10.45 -27.23
C GLY A 700 74.87 -10.66 -27.91
N GLY A 701 73.94 -9.71 -27.80
CA GLY A 701 72.58 -9.83 -28.35
C GLY A 701 71.56 -10.48 -27.40
N SER A 702 71.95 -10.76 -26.16
CA SER A 702 71.05 -11.24 -25.10
C SER A 702 70.74 -10.11 -24.10
N LEU A 703 69.49 -10.03 -23.65
CA LEU A 703 69.11 -9.24 -22.47
C LEU A 703 69.40 -10.07 -21.22
N ILE A 704 70.36 -9.61 -20.41
CA ILE A 704 70.75 -10.21 -19.15
C ILE A 704 70.16 -9.35 -18.04
N MET A 705 69.19 -9.90 -17.32
CA MET A 705 68.66 -9.33 -16.08
C MET A 705 69.40 -10.00 -14.92
N SER A 706 69.85 -9.22 -13.95
CA SER A 706 70.50 -9.72 -12.74
C SER A 706 69.67 -9.35 -11.53
N TRP A 707 69.60 -10.27 -10.57
CA TRP A 707 68.84 -10.14 -9.33
C TRP A 707 69.78 -10.12 -8.12
N ASP A 708 69.35 -9.51 -7.01
CA ASP A 708 70.16 -9.28 -5.81
C ASP A 708 70.74 -10.54 -5.14
N THR A 709 70.23 -11.72 -5.49
CA THR A 709 70.72 -13.01 -4.98
C THR A 709 71.98 -13.52 -5.69
N GLY A 710 72.56 -12.75 -6.62
CA GLY A 710 73.80 -13.08 -7.32
C GLY A 710 73.63 -14.06 -8.49
N GLY A 711 72.38 -14.37 -8.87
CA GLY A 711 72.04 -15.12 -10.07
C GLY A 711 71.80 -14.19 -11.27
N SER A 712 72.47 -14.45 -12.39
CA SER A 712 72.12 -13.85 -13.69
C SER A 712 71.43 -14.92 -14.53
N TYR A 713 70.22 -14.62 -15.04
CA TYR A 713 69.51 -15.50 -15.98
C TYR A 713 69.50 -14.86 -17.37
N ASN A 714 69.73 -15.66 -18.41
CA ASN A 714 69.52 -15.23 -19.79
C ASN A 714 68.01 -15.26 -20.06
N VAL A 715 67.38 -14.08 -20.17
CA VAL A 715 65.93 -14.00 -20.40
C VAL A 715 65.60 -14.17 -21.88
N LEU A 716 66.52 -13.81 -22.79
CA LEU A 716 66.40 -14.02 -24.24
C LEU A 716 67.78 -14.33 -24.85
N THR A 717 67.86 -15.36 -25.70
CA THR A 717 69.07 -15.62 -26.50
C THR A 717 68.82 -15.30 -27.97
N ASN A 718 69.88 -14.95 -28.71
CA ASN A 718 69.83 -14.55 -30.12
C ASN A 718 69.19 -15.59 -31.08
N ALA A 719 68.91 -16.82 -30.62
CA ALA A 719 68.16 -17.81 -31.39
C ALA A 719 66.65 -17.48 -31.47
N ASP A 720 66.10 -16.78 -30.48
CA ASP A 720 64.66 -16.48 -30.39
C ASP A 720 64.25 -15.24 -31.20
N LEU A 721 65.22 -14.42 -31.64
CA LEU A 721 65.00 -13.18 -32.40
C LEU A 721 65.10 -13.33 -33.92
N VAL A 722 65.42 -14.51 -34.45
CA VAL A 722 65.73 -14.71 -35.89
C VAL A 722 64.54 -15.20 -36.73
N TYR A 723 63.41 -15.59 -36.13
CA TYR A 723 62.22 -16.01 -36.88
C TYR A 723 61.03 -15.06 -36.67
N PRO A 724 60.47 -14.46 -37.75
CA PRO A 724 59.36 -13.49 -37.64
C PRO A 724 57.98 -14.13 -37.40
N ASN A 725 57.92 -15.41 -37.01
CA ASN A 725 56.65 -16.11 -36.74
C ASN A 725 56.64 -16.62 -35.31
N TRP A 726 55.89 -15.93 -34.45
CA TRP A 726 55.62 -16.38 -33.08
C TRP A 726 54.58 -17.50 -33.15
N GLY A 727 55.04 -18.74 -33.02
CA GLY A 727 54.20 -19.92 -32.86
C GLY A 727 54.83 -20.84 -31.83
N VAL A 728 54.14 -21.06 -30.71
CA VAL A 728 54.59 -21.94 -29.63
C VAL A 728 54.67 -23.37 -30.16
N ALA A 729 55.89 -23.92 -30.28
CA ALA A 729 56.09 -25.33 -30.59
C ALA A 729 55.84 -26.17 -29.32
N THR A 730 54.78 -26.96 -29.31
CA THR A 730 54.24 -27.67 -28.14
C THR A 730 54.98 -28.95 -27.72
N ASN A 731 56.20 -29.24 -28.19
CA ASN A 731 56.81 -30.57 -27.92
C ASN A 731 58.34 -30.56 -27.67
N ALA A 732 58.83 -29.67 -26.81
CA ALA A 732 60.15 -29.86 -26.20
C ALA A 732 60.08 -29.61 -24.67
N PRO A 733 60.59 -30.52 -23.82
CA PRO A 733 60.62 -30.30 -22.38
C PRO A 733 61.67 -29.23 -22.05
N SER A 734 61.21 -27.99 -21.83
CA SER A 734 62.02 -26.92 -21.27
C SER A 734 62.15 -27.12 -19.75
N PRO A 735 63.35 -26.97 -19.15
CA PRO A 735 63.55 -27.12 -17.71
C PRO A 735 63.13 -25.89 -16.89
N VAL A 736 62.38 -24.95 -17.47
CA VAL A 736 61.92 -23.74 -16.80
C VAL A 736 60.40 -23.63 -16.91
N THR A 737 59.70 -24.25 -15.97
CA THR A 737 58.30 -23.93 -15.64
C THR A 737 58.32 -22.85 -14.57
N ILE A 738 58.43 -21.58 -14.99
CA ILE A 738 57.87 -20.48 -14.22
C ILE A 738 56.66 -20.02 -15.02
N SER A 739 55.49 -20.41 -14.52
CA SER A 739 54.21 -19.87 -14.95
C SER A 739 54.17 -18.41 -14.53
N ILE A 740 54.57 -17.50 -15.40
CA ILE A 740 54.31 -16.07 -15.22
C ILE A 740 52.88 -15.83 -15.73
N GLY A 741 52.01 -15.35 -14.84
CA GLY A 741 50.57 -15.17 -15.09
C GLY A 741 50.25 -14.17 -16.19
N ASP A 742 48.96 -14.11 -16.55
CA ASP A 742 48.37 -13.54 -17.77
C ASP A 742 48.47 -12.00 -17.94
N GLU A 743 49.54 -11.36 -17.48
CA GLU A 743 49.68 -9.90 -17.60
C GLU A 743 50.21 -9.46 -18.99
N THR A 744 49.60 -8.37 -19.48
CA THR A 744 49.85 -7.77 -20.79
C THR A 744 51.27 -7.19 -20.87
N GLN A 745 52.16 -7.82 -21.63
CA GLN A 745 53.55 -7.36 -21.76
C GLN A 745 53.67 -6.07 -22.59
N PHE A 746 54.17 -4.99 -21.97
CA PHE A 746 54.62 -3.79 -22.68
C PHE A 746 56.02 -4.01 -23.27
N PHE A 747 56.12 -4.17 -24.59
CA PHE A 747 57.39 -4.01 -25.30
C PHE A 747 57.30 -2.86 -26.31
N TYR A 748 58.06 -1.79 -26.08
CA TYR A 748 58.27 -0.75 -27.09
C TYR A 748 59.41 -1.14 -28.02
N LYS A 749 59.16 -1.02 -29.32
CA LYS A 749 60.17 -1.13 -30.36
C LYS A 749 61.00 0.15 -30.39
N LEU A 750 62.24 0.11 -29.89
CA LEU A 750 63.19 1.19 -30.16
C LEU A 750 63.57 1.13 -31.65
N SER A 751 63.05 2.08 -32.44
CA SER A 751 63.57 2.36 -33.77
C SER A 751 64.85 3.18 -33.63
N ASN A 752 65.93 2.66 -34.21
CA ASN A 752 67.30 3.19 -34.25
C ASN A 752 67.49 4.70 -34.11
#